data_AF-A0A257V2Q2-F1
#
_entry.id   AF-A0A257V2Q2-F1
#
_cell.length_a   1.000
_cell.length_b   1.000
_cell.length_c   1.000
_cell.angle_alpha   90.00
_cell.angle_beta   90.00
_cell.angle_gamma   90.00
#
_symmetry.space_group_name_H-M   'P 1'
#
loop_
_entity.id
_entity.type
_entity.pdbx_description
1 polymer ?
#
loop_
_entity_poly.entity_id
_entity_poly.type
_entity_poly.pdbx_seq_one_letter_code
_entity_poly.pdbx_strand_id
1 'polypeptide(L)'
;MLLALGLLASCATYRYSRQASDAVQAQNWDGAVYFYLEALARDPGNVHYKMALERARLKAGEEHFRRGMQFKEAGAFERAASELDLAVQFDPTHQYAAVELEKVRKDIQVLDQEGGPAKLEEIKKAASEMKVKPPVLNPASDEPMSLSFPNPTNVRDIYKAIGQAFGINILFDNKMRDQKLSIELKNVTAREALESVMQAAGHFYKVLDPKTVIVVEDTPQNRRDYEDLVVKTFFLSNADVKDIANMLRALIDARRIAINEQLNSLVIRDTADKVAIAERLIDANDKAKAEVLVDVELMQVDTNKLRDIGMSLSSQKFTANFDATKLGGSTATSPLYLNQLGSISRSMWNMAVPNVVLNLIKSAGETETLAQPQLRITEREKASLVIGQKVPIPTTTFNTTQTIGGNIVPITAFNYQDVGIKLDIEPKVHHNNEVTLKLKVEVSDLGTAIAVAGQPNQYPINTRNIDTTIRLKDGETSLLAGLLKETKATTDTGLPWLSDIPILGRLFSDTSKQVTQTDLILTLTPHIIRYPDITEEDLAPLWVGTENRITIFGNSPRVQSAVAGNPLGGASRRAMPGFGPGFGPGLGAGAPEAMEPETSAPQEQPSPPMSTAPTGVVPAPAARPRLNLPGTVLNPVPGGGSAQNTVPDSAASGQSVAQGMTASTQAVQASAQSVTATALATDASGLPALTFYPARLPVVVGSEGVMQVVLDSGVSGLTGPLHIAYDPARIEVTRIEGGVLPGDGGEVQANVSHTPNLGWITVTWNGRVTGSGTLLNIVVRPHEAGELPMIFAGPVGAVVARNGTVVAVPSPAAGGAR
;
A
#
# COMPACT_ATOMS: atom_id res chain seq x y z
N MET A 1 47.65 -5.66 30.43
CA MET A 1 46.78 -4.47 30.61
C MET A 1 45.78 -4.31 29.46
N LEU A 2 46.20 -4.43 28.18
CA LEU A 2 45.29 -4.42 27.01
C LEU A 2 44.23 -5.55 26.98
N LEU A 3 44.56 -6.74 27.48
CA LEU A 3 43.64 -7.89 27.54
C LEU A 3 42.56 -7.73 28.64
N ALA A 4 42.84 -6.92 29.67
CA ALA A 4 41.88 -6.60 30.73
C ALA A 4 40.88 -5.52 30.31
N LEU A 5 41.27 -4.60 29.41
CA LEU A 5 40.34 -3.62 28.81
C LEU A 5 39.33 -4.28 27.86
N GLY A 6 39.73 -5.32 27.11
CA GLY A 6 38.82 -6.06 26.23
C GLY A 6 37.74 -6.86 26.97
N LEU A 7 38.08 -7.42 28.15
CA LEU A 7 37.14 -8.16 29.00
C LEU A 7 36.11 -7.24 29.69
N LEU A 8 36.51 -6.02 30.07
CA LEU A 8 35.60 -5.05 30.70
C LEU A 8 34.59 -4.45 29.70
N ALA A 9 34.99 -4.21 28.45
CA ALA A 9 34.06 -3.78 27.40
C ALA A 9 33.03 -4.88 27.06
N SER A 10 33.44 -6.15 27.05
CA SER A 10 32.56 -7.29 26.79
C SER A 10 31.52 -7.52 27.89
N CYS A 11 31.86 -7.31 29.17
CA CYS A 11 30.91 -7.43 30.28
C CYS A 11 29.82 -6.34 30.27
N ALA A 12 30.16 -5.11 29.86
CA ALA A 12 29.18 -4.02 29.78
C ALA A 12 28.18 -4.26 28.65
N THR A 13 28.66 -4.56 27.44
CA THR A 13 27.79 -4.86 26.28
C THR A 13 26.89 -6.08 26.53
N TYR A 14 27.42 -7.11 27.21
CA TYR A 14 26.64 -8.29 27.59
C TYR A 14 25.49 -7.95 28.57
N ARG A 15 25.69 -7.02 29.50
CA ARG A 15 24.62 -6.59 30.42
C ARG A 15 23.46 -5.91 29.69
N TYR A 16 23.75 -5.01 28.76
CA TYR A 16 22.69 -4.32 27.99
C TYR A 16 21.97 -5.25 27.03
N SER A 17 22.69 -6.19 26.40
CA SER A 17 22.07 -7.23 25.58
C SER A 17 21.13 -8.13 26.39
N ARG A 18 21.47 -8.44 27.64
CA ARG A 18 20.62 -9.21 28.53
C ARG A 18 19.38 -8.40 28.95
N GLN A 19 19.55 -7.14 29.33
CA GLN A 19 18.44 -6.24 29.66
C GLN A 19 17.51 -6.02 28.46
N ALA A 20 18.04 -5.94 27.24
CA ALA A 20 17.24 -5.87 26.02
C ALA A 20 16.41 -7.14 25.82
N SER A 21 17.00 -8.32 26.08
CA SER A 21 16.31 -9.61 25.99
C SER A 21 15.21 -9.73 27.06
N ASP A 22 15.49 -9.28 28.29
CA ASP A 22 14.52 -9.25 29.38
C ASP A 22 13.36 -8.29 29.07
N ALA A 23 13.63 -7.13 28.46
CA ALA A 23 12.62 -6.18 28.01
C ALA A 23 11.72 -6.75 26.89
N VAL A 24 12.30 -7.49 25.94
CA VAL A 24 11.54 -8.22 24.90
C VAL A 24 10.62 -9.27 25.53
N GLN A 25 11.10 -10.02 26.52
CA GLN A 25 10.28 -11.01 27.24
C GLN A 25 9.14 -10.36 28.04
N ALA A 26 9.39 -9.18 28.61
CA ALA A 26 8.39 -8.39 29.31
C ALA A 26 7.41 -7.65 28.38
N GLN A 27 7.51 -7.82 27.05
CA GLN A 27 6.75 -7.09 26.02
C GLN A 27 6.91 -5.56 26.11
N ASN A 28 8.00 -5.08 26.72
CA ASN A 28 8.34 -3.67 26.77
C ASN A 28 9.25 -3.35 25.58
N TRP A 29 8.65 -3.10 24.42
CA TRP A 29 9.36 -2.91 23.17
C TRP A 29 10.15 -1.59 23.15
N ASP A 30 9.62 -0.53 23.77
CA ASP A 30 10.29 0.77 23.89
C ASP A 30 11.61 0.65 24.69
N GLY A 31 11.56 -0.08 25.80
CA GLY A 31 12.74 -0.40 26.60
C GLY A 31 13.73 -1.30 25.84
N ALA A 32 13.23 -2.27 25.07
CA ALA A 32 14.09 -3.13 24.25
C ALA A 32 14.85 -2.33 23.19
N VAL A 33 14.18 -1.41 22.49
CA VAL A 33 14.82 -0.51 21.50
C VAL A 33 15.92 0.31 22.16
N TYR A 34 15.65 0.91 23.33
CA TYR A 34 16.66 1.66 24.08
C TYR A 34 17.89 0.81 24.43
N PHE A 35 17.70 -0.37 25.02
CA PHE A 35 18.82 -1.23 25.42
C PHE A 35 19.60 -1.79 24.22
N TYR A 36 18.94 -2.05 23.09
CA TYR A 36 19.63 -2.45 21.86
C TYR A 36 20.43 -1.30 21.23
N LEU A 37 19.92 -0.06 21.26
CA LEU A 37 20.68 1.12 20.84
C LEU A 37 21.94 1.31 21.70
N GLU A 38 21.81 1.13 23.00
CA GLU A 38 22.90 1.27 23.96
C GLU A 38 23.94 0.13 23.86
N ALA A 39 23.49 -1.07 23.48
CA ALA A 39 24.38 -2.18 23.13
C ALA A 39 25.13 -1.90 21.81
N LEU A 40 24.43 -1.35 20.80
CA LEU A 40 25.00 -1.01 19.49
C LEU A 40 25.96 0.18 19.55
N ALA A 41 25.72 1.15 20.43
CA ALA A 41 26.63 2.28 20.66
C ALA A 41 28.00 1.83 21.19
N ARG A 42 28.05 0.74 21.96
CA ARG A 42 29.30 0.14 22.46
C ARG A 42 29.93 -0.85 21.49
N ASP A 43 29.13 -1.53 20.67
CA ASP A 43 29.60 -2.45 19.62
C ASP A 43 28.89 -2.19 18.27
N PRO A 44 29.31 -1.15 17.51
CA PRO A 44 28.63 -0.73 16.28
C PRO A 44 28.71 -1.73 15.11
N GLY A 45 29.62 -2.71 15.19
CA GLY A 45 29.85 -3.73 14.18
C GLY A 45 28.94 -4.95 14.29
N ASN A 46 28.19 -5.08 15.38
CA ASN A 46 27.45 -6.30 15.69
C ASN A 46 26.15 -6.43 14.90
N VAL A 47 26.14 -7.30 13.89
CA VAL A 47 24.98 -7.55 13.01
C VAL A 47 23.77 -8.09 13.79
N HIS A 48 24.01 -8.88 14.84
CA HIS A 48 22.92 -9.44 15.65
C HIS A 48 22.14 -8.34 16.39
N TYR A 49 22.83 -7.35 16.96
CA TYR A 49 22.16 -6.23 17.64
C TYR A 49 21.42 -5.32 16.66
N LYS A 50 21.95 -5.14 15.44
CA LYS A 50 21.23 -4.42 14.38
C LYS A 50 19.93 -5.11 14.00
N MET A 51 19.97 -6.42 13.75
CA MET A 51 18.76 -7.17 13.42
C MET A 51 17.75 -7.21 14.57
N ALA A 52 18.22 -7.35 15.81
CA ALA A 52 17.35 -7.37 16.99
C ALA A 52 16.71 -5.99 17.25
N LEU A 53 17.46 -4.91 17.04
CA LEU A 53 16.97 -3.53 17.11
C LEU A 53 15.87 -3.29 16.08
N GLU A 54 16.08 -3.68 14.82
CA GLU A 54 15.07 -3.51 13.77
C GLU A 54 13.78 -4.28 14.09
N ARG A 55 13.87 -5.51 14.59
CA ARG A 55 12.68 -6.25 15.04
C ARG A 55 11.97 -5.57 16.22
N ALA A 56 12.72 -5.08 17.20
CA ALA A 56 12.16 -4.39 18.36
C ALA A 56 11.47 -3.08 17.96
N ARG A 57 12.04 -2.35 16.98
CA ARG A 57 11.47 -1.14 16.38
C ARG A 57 10.15 -1.41 15.67
N LEU A 58 10.09 -2.45 14.83
CA LEU A 58 8.83 -2.85 14.17
C LEU A 58 7.73 -3.14 15.20
N LYS A 59 8.07 -3.88 16.27
CA LYS A 59 7.10 -4.24 17.33
C LYS A 59 6.68 -3.04 18.19
N ALA A 60 7.60 -2.14 18.52
CA ALA A 60 7.30 -0.89 19.21
C ALA A 60 6.38 -0.01 18.33
N GLY A 61 6.67 0.08 17.04
CA GLY A 61 5.85 0.80 16.06
C GLY A 61 4.41 0.28 16.00
N GLU A 62 4.24 -1.04 15.96
CA GLU A 62 2.92 -1.70 15.99
C GLU A 62 2.13 -1.39 17.29
N GLU A 63 2.80 -1.40 18.44
CA GLU A 63 2.16 -1.09 19.73
C GLU A 63 1.71 0.38 19.81
N HIS A 64 2.60 1.30 19.43
CA HIS A 64 2.29 2.73 19.35
C HIS A 64 1.18 3.03 18.34
N PHE A 65 1.16 2.32 17.21
CA PHE A 65 0.09 2.43 16.23
C PHE A 65 -1.26 2.04 16.85
N ARG A 66 -1.31 0.90 17.55
CA ARG A 66 -2.52 0.44 18.25
C ARG A 66 -3.00 1.44 19.30
N ARG A 67 -2.09 2.00 20.12
CA ARG A 67 -2.42 3.04 21.11
C ARG A 67 -2.94 4.32 20.43
N GLY A 68 -2.29 4.75 19.35
CA GLY A 68 -2.71 5.90 18.55
C GLY A 68 -4.13 5.76 18.00
N MET A 69 -4.48 4.59 17.46
CA MET A 69 -5.83 4.29 17.01
C MET A 69 -6.86 4.31 18.15
N GLN A 70 -6.51 3.77 19.33
CA GLN A 70 -7.38 3.84 20.50
C GLN A 70 -7.65 5.29 20.95
N PHE A 71 -6.63 6.15 20.95
CA PHE A 71 -6.82 7.58 21.27
C PHE A 71 -7.62 8.33 20.20
N LYS A 72 -7.47 7.96 18.93
CA LYS A 72 -8.28 8.50 17.84
C LYS A 72 -9.75 8.14 18.03
N GLU A 73 -10.06 6.88 18.33
CA GLU A 73 -11.42 6.41 18.63
C GLU A 73 -12.01 7.09 19.87
N ALA A 74 -11.16 7.40 20.86
CA ALA A 74 -11.55 8.14 22.06
C ALA A 74 -11.69 9.67 21.85
N GLY A 75 -11.47 10.18 20.63
CA GLY A 75 -11.55 11.61 20.29
C GLY A 75 -10.40 12.47 20.82
N ALA A 76 -9.33 11.85 21.35
CA ALA A 76 -8.14 12.55 21.85
C ALA A 76 -7.09 12.70 20.73
N PHE A 77 -7.41 13.51 19.72
CA PHE A 77 -6.63 13.60 18.48
C PHE A 77 -5.17 14.03 18.69
N GLU A 78 -4.87 14.97 19.59
CA GLU A 78 -3.48 15.36 19.90
C GLU A 78 -2.63 14.18 20.41
N ARG A 79 -3.20 13.36 21.30
CA ARG A 79 -2.52 12.16 21.82
C ARG A 79 -2.38 11.09 20.76
N ALA A 80 -3.43 10.91 19.94
CA ALA A 80 -3.40 10.01 18.80
C ALA A 80 -2.27 10.40 17.83
N ALA A 81 -2.11 11.68 17.52
CA ALA A 81 -1.03 12.17 16.66
C ALA A 81 0.35 11.89 17.26
N SER A 82 0.55 12.11 18.57
CA SER A 82 1.84 11.80 19.20
C SER A 82 2.20 10.31 19.17
N GLU A 83 1.24 9.42 19.41
CA GLU A 83 1.46 7.97 19.40
C GLU A 83 1.68 7.45 17.97
N LEU A 84 0.92 7.96 16.99
CA LEU A 84 1.10 7.61 15.58
C LEU A 84 2.42 8.15 15.01
N ASP A 85 2.89 9.32 15.48
CA ASP A 85 4.21 9.85 15.11
C ASP A 85 5.34 8.97 15.65
N LEU A 86 5.24 8.50 16.90
CA LEU A 86 6.18 7.51 17.45
C LEU A 86 6.16 6.20 16.65
N ALA A 87 4.98 5.75 16.22
CA ALA A 87 4.86 4.55 15.38
C ALA A 87 5.65 4.69 14.07
N VAL A 88 5.55 5.84 13.40
CA VAL A 88 6.27 6.15 12.15
C VAL A 88 7.78 6.35 12.40
N GLN A 89 8.17 6.90 13.54
CA GLN A 89 9.58 7.06 13.90
C GLN A 89 10.26 5.72 14.18
N PHE A 90 9.57 4.81 14.87
CA PHE A 90 10.08 3.46 15.13
C PHE A 90 10.07 2.61 13.85
N ASP A 91 9.00 2.69 13.05
CA ASP A 91 8.91 2.02 11.75
C ASP A 91 8.54 2.99 10.62
N PRO A 92 9.55 3.56 9.92
CA PRO A 92 9.32 4.43 8.77
C PRO A 92 8.68 3.71 7.57
N THR A 93 8.69 2.38 7.53
CA THR A 93 8.09 1.59 6.45
C THR A 93 6.59 1.38 6.65
N HIS A 94 6.06 1.66 7.85
CA HIS A 94 4.64 1.52 8.18
C HIS A 94 3.80 2.63 7.54
N GLN A 95 3.53 2.50 6.24
CA GLN A 95 2.78 3.51 5.47
C GLN A 95 1.37 3.77 6.03
N TYR A 96 0.73 2.76 6.61
CA TYR A 96 -0.60 2.93 7.22
C TYR A 96 -0.57 3.86 8.45
N ALA A 97 0.43 3.73 9.33
CA ALA A 97 0.63 4.64 10.45
C ALA A 97 0.88 6.08 9.98
N ALA A 98 1.65 6.25 8.90
CA ALA A 98 1.89 7.56 8.30
C ALA A 98 0.62 8.20 7.70
N VAL A 99 -0.20 7.42 6.99
CA VAL A 99 -1.48 7.90 6.44
C VAL A 99 -2.46 8.25 7.55
N GLU A 100 -2.57 7.44 8.59
CA GLU A 100 -3.44 7.74 9.73
C GLU A 100 -2.94 8.94 10.54
N LEU A 101 -1.63 9.11 10.71
CA LEU A 101 -1.05 10.31 11.30
C LEU A 101 -1.42 11.56 10.49
N GLU A 102 -1.36 11.51 9.16
CA GLU A 102 -1.79 12.61 8.30
C GLU A 102 -3.28 12.90 8.43
N LYS A 103 -4.14 11.88 8.53
CA LYS A 103 -5.58 12.06 8.77
C LYS A 103 -5.83 12.70 10.12
N VAL A 104 -5.23 12.19 11.19
CA VAL A 104 -5.37 12.76 12.53
C VAL A 104 -4.82 14.19 12.58
N ARG A 105 -3.69 14.47 11.91
CA ARG A 105 -3.18 15.85 11.78
C ARG A 105 -4.15 16.76 11.02
N LYS A 106 -4.82 16.26 9.97
CA LYS A 106 -5.89 16.99 9.29
C LYS A 106 -7.12 17.16 10.17
N ASP A 107 -7.48 16.18 10.98
CA ASP A 107 -8.62 16.26 11.89
C ASP A 107 -8.34 17.26 13.03
N ILE A 108 -7.13 17.24 13.62
CA ILE A 108 -6.65 18.29 14.53
C ILE A 108 -6.69 19.62 13.82
N GLN A 109 -6.19 19.68 12.59
CA GLN A 109 -6.21 20.90 11.81
C GLN A 109 -7.65 21.36 11.59
N VAL A 110 -8.61 20.52 11.21
CA VAL A 110 -10.04 20.87 11.03
C VAL A 110 -10.70 21.31 12.35
N LEU A 111 -10.33 20.69 13.47
CA LEU A 111 -10.81 21.04 14.82
C LEU A 111 -10.22 22.37 15.31
N ASP A 112 -8.94 22.62 15.06
CA ASP A 112 -8.26 23.91 15.25
C ASP A 112 -8.75 24.95 14.23
N GLN A 113 -9.38 24.48 13.15
CA GLN A 113 -9.87 25.24 12.02
C GLN A 113 -11.39 25.40 11.99
N GLU A 114 -11.94 25.89 13.10
CA GLU A 114 -12.69 27.17 13.08
C GLU A 114 -11.80 28.34 12.55
N GLY A 115 -11.04 28.08 11.46
CA GLY A 115 -9.77 28.74 11.15
C GLY A 115 -9.03 28.20 9.90
N GLY A 116 -9.72 27.44 9.03
CA GLY A 116 -9.44 27.32 7.59
C GLY A 116 -8.57 26.18 7.02
N PRO A 117 -9.17 25.21 6.31
CA PRO A 117 -8.61 24.61 5.09
C PRO A 117 -8.67 25.59 3.90
N ALA A 118 -8.51 26.87 4.19
CA ALA A 118 -8.93 27.97 3.33
C ALA A 118 -7.93 28.28 2.23
N LYS A 119 -6.68 27.79 2.20
CA LYS A 119 -5.72 28.30 1.19
C LYS A 119 -5.80 27.63 -0.17
N LEU A 120 -6.10 26.33 -0.23
CA LEU A 120 -6.34 25.63 -1.49
C LEU A 120 -7.79 25.84 -1.96
N GLU A 121 -8.74 25.94 -1.02
CA GLU A 121 -10.10 26.38 -1.31
C GLU A 121 -10.15 27.86 -1.69
N GLU A 122 -9.39 28.78 -1.08
CA GLU A 122 -9.28 30.19 -1.51
C GLU A 122 -8.58 30.29 -2.84
N ILE A 123 -7.61 29.43 -3.19
CA ILE A 123 -7.06 29.45 -4.55
C ILE A 123 -8.10 28.94 -5.55
N LYS A 124 -8.89 27.91 -5.21
CA LYS A 124 -10.01 27.43 -6.05
C LYS A 124 -11.20 28.41 -6.08
N LYS A 125 -11.44 29.15 -4.99
CA LYS A 125 -12.54 30.09 -4.78
C LYS A 125 -12.20 31.48 -5.30
N ALA A 126 -10.95 31.93 -5.19
CA ALA A 126 -10.41 33.10 -5.88
C ALA A 126 -10.27 32.83 -7.38
N ALA A 127 -9.92 31.61 -7.81
CA ALA A 127 -9.97 31.22 -9.22
C ALA A 127 -11.42 31.08 -9.75
N SER A 128 -12.38 30.72 -8.89
CA SER A 128 -13.81 30.72 -9.24
C SER A 128 -14.44 32.11 -9.17
N GLU A 129 -13.88 33.04 -8.39
CA GLU A 129 -14.26 34.46 -8.30
C GLU A 129 -13.59 35.33 -9.38
N MET A 130 -12.41 34.96 -9.88
CA MET A 130 -11.77 35.57 -11.06
C MET A 130 -12.41 35.13 -12.38
N LYS A 131 -13.41 34.22 -12.36
CA LYS A 131 -14.17 33.86 -13.55
C LYS A 131 -14.95 35.07 -14.05
N VAL A 132 -14.87 35.27 -15.36
CA VAL A 132 -15.89 35.94 -16.18
C VAL A 132 -17.24 35.30 -15.84
N LYS A 133 -17.93 35.78 -14.81
CA LYS A 133 -19.30 35.39 -14.52
C LYS A 133 -20.13 35.90 -15.70
N PRO A 134 -20.95 35.06 -16.35
CA PRO A 134 -21.83 35.54 -17.40
C PRO A 134 -22.65 36.71 -16.83
N PRO A 135 -22.90 37.77 -17.59
CA PRO A 135 -23.66 38.91 -17.10
C PRO A 135 -25.00 38.41 -16.56
N VAL A 136 -25.18 38.52 -15.24
CA VAL A 136 -26.42 38.10 -14.59
C VAL A 136 -27.37 39.29 -14.63
N LEU A 137 -28.61 39.03 -15.03
CA LEU A 137 -29.66 40.04 -15.01
C LEU A 137 -29.91 40.50 -13.57
N ASN A 138 -29.75 41.79 -13.31
CA ASN A 138 -30.02 42.45 -12.04
C ASN A 138 -31.14 43.48 -12.25
N PRO A 139 -32.42 43.09 -12.06
CA PRO A 139 -33.55 43.99 -12.23
C PRO A 139 -33.52 45.13 -11.21
N ALA A 140 -34.25 46.22 -11.48
CA ALA A 140 -34.34 47.33 -10.54
C ALA A 140 -35.21 47.00 -9.30
N SER A 141 -36.05 45.97 -9.41
CA SER A 141 -36.92 45.47 -8.35
C SER A 141 -36.97 43.94 -8.40
N ASP A 142 -36.64 43.29 -7.27
CA ASP A 142 -36.75 41.85 -7.08
C ASP A 142 -38.09 41.42 -6.44
N GLU A 143 -38.97 42.39 -6.11
CA GLU A 143 -40.29 42.08 -5.53
C GLU A 143 -41.18 41.33 -6.53
N PRO A 144 -41.89 40.27 -6.09
CA PRO A 144 -42.75 39.51 -6.98
C PRO A 144 -43.98 40.34 -7.37
N MET A 145 -44.24 40.44 -8.68
CA MET A 145 -45.35 41.21 -9.23
C MET A 145 -46.30 40.29 -10.00
N SER A 146 -47.56 40.73 -10.12
CA SER A 146 -48.56 40.02 -10.92
C SER A 146 -48.91 40.84 -12.16
N LEU A 147 -48.82 40.22 -13.33
CA LEU A 147 -49.11 40.83 -14.63
C LEU A 147 -50.13 39.95 -15.35
N SER A 148 -51.26 40.53 -15.76
CA SER A 148 -52.34 39.80 -16.42
C SER A 148 -52.60 40.35 -17.81
N PHE A 149 -52.47 39.49 -18.83
CA PHE A 149 -52.78 39.77 -20.23
C PHE A 149 -53.87 38.81 -20.71
N PRO A 150 -55.15 39.07 -20.38
CA PRO A 150 -56.26 38.16 -20.65
C PRO A 150 -56.69 38.10 -22.12
N ASN A 151 -56.30 39.11 -22.92
CA ASN A 151 -56.56 39.15 -24.36
C ASN A 151 -55.27 38.85 -25.13
N PRO A 152 -55.34 38.22 -26.32
CA PRO A 152 -54.18 37.97 -27.17
C PRO A 152 -53.43 39.26 -27.50
N THR A 153 -52.32 39.50 -26.81
CA THR A 153 -51.51 40.72 -26.90
C THR A 153 -50.22 40.38 -27.62
N ASN A 154 -49.68 41.34 -28.38
CA ASN A 154 -48.40 41.14 -29.08
C ASN A 154 -47.29 40.84 -28.05
N VAL A 155 -46.49 39.82 -28.34
CA VAL A 155 -45.43 39.35 -27.44
C VAL A 155 -44.41 40.46 -27.16
N ARG A 156 -44.12 41.34 -28.14
CA ARG A 156 -43.25 42.51 -27.92
C ARG A 156 -43.80 43.47 -26.86
N ASP A 157 -45.11 43.66 -26.82
CA ASP A 157 -45.75 44.58 -25.87
C ASP A 157 -45.80 43.95 -24.46
N ILE A 158 -45.98 42.63 -24.37
CA ILE A 158 -45.86 41.88 -23.11
C ILE A 158 -44.43 42.02 -22.54
N TYR A 159 -43.40 41.84 -23.37
CA TYR A 159 -42.03 42.03 -22.94
C TYR A 159 -41.76 43.47 -22.48
N LYS A 160 -42.18 44.49 -23.25
CA LYS A 160 -42.02 45.89 -22.83
C LYS A 160 -42.69 46.16 -21.48
N ALA A 161 -43.88 45.60 -21.24
CA ALA A 161 -44.56 45.74 -19.96
C ALA A 161 -43.79 45.08 -18.81
N ILE A 162 -43.20 43.90 -19.02
CA ILE A 162 -42.32 43.25 -18.04
C ILE A 162 -41.06 44.09 -17.79
N GLY A 163 -40.43 44.60 -18.85
CA GLY A 163 -39.26 45.47 -18.74
C GLY A 163 -39.56 46.76 -17.96
N GLN A 164 -40.73 47.36 -18.17
CA GLN A 164 -41.18 48.53 -17.42
C GLN A 164 -41.51 48.22 -15.95
N ALA A 165 -42.15 47.08 -15.68
CA ALA A 165 -42.51 46.67 -14.33
C ALA A 165 -41.29 46.37 -13.44
N PHE A 166 -40.28 45.72 -14.00
CA PHE A 166 -39.07 45.29 -13.27
C PHE A 166 -37.83 46.17 -13.51
N GLY A 167 -37.96 47.23 -14.32
CA GLY A 167 -36.88 48.17 -14.64
C GLY A 167 -35.73 47.58 -15.47
N ILE A 168 -36.05 46.69 -16.41
CA ILE A 168 -35.11 46.06 -17.36
C ILE A 168 -35.37 46.61 -18.77
N ASN A 169 -34.30 46.96 -19.48
CA ASN A 169 -34.36 47.31 -20.90
C ASN A 169 -34.38 46.05 -21.77
N ILE A 170 -35.34 45.95 -22.68
CA ILE A 170 -35.52 44.78 -23.55
C ILE A 170 -35.32 45.20 -25.00
N LEU A 171 -34.32 44.59 -25.63
CA LEU A 171 -34.03 44.68 -27.05
C LEU A 171 -34.61 43.47 -27.78
N PHE A 172 -35.00 43.65 -29.03
CA PHE A 172 -35.54 42.58 -29.86
C PHE A 172 -34.64 42.36 -31.06
N ASP A 173 -34.40 41.10 -31.42
CA ASP A 173 -33.74 40.76 -32.68
C ASP A 173 -34.62 41.17 -33.88
N ASN A 174 -33.99 41.62 -34.96
CA ASN A 174 -34.69 42.08 -36.16
C ASN A 174 -35.49 40.96 -36.85
N LYS A 175 -35.09 39.69 -36.67
CA LYS A 175 -35.74 38.53 -37.27
C LYS A 175 -36.86 37.95 -36.40
N MET A 176 -37.09 38.49 -35.21
CA MET A 176 -38.10 38.00 -34.27
C MET A 176 -39.52 38.32 -34.76
N ARG A 177 -40.34 37.28 -34.95
CA ARG A 177 -41.76 37.38 -35.30
C ARG A 177 -42.58 37.80 -34.08
N ASP A 178 -43.46 38.77 -34.28
CA ASP A 178 -44.39 39.21 -33.26
C ASP A 178 -45.64 38.33 -33.30
N GLN A 179 -45.82 37.51 -32.27
CA GLN A 179 -46.97 36.61 -32.12
C GLN A 179 -47.91 37.16 -31.05
N LYS A 180 -49.18 36.72 -31.05
CA LYS A 180 -50.13 37.10 -30.01
C LYS A 180 -50.21 36.01 -28.95
N LEU A 181 -50.01 36.37 -27.69
CA LEU A 181 -50.06 35.46 -26.55
C LEU A 181 -51.04 35.99 -25.49
N SER A 182 -51.75 35.08 -24.83
CA SER A 182 -52.54 35.36 -23.63
C SER A 182 -51.85 34.66 -22.47
N ILE A 183 -51.38 35.41 -21.48
CA ILE A 183 -50.65 34.86 -20.33
C ILE A 183 -51.04 35.60 -19.05
N GLU A 184 -51.18 34.85 -17.97
CA GLU A 184 -51.43 35.38 -16.64
C GLU A 184 -50.27 34.96 -15.72
N LEU A 185 -49.55 35.95 -15.20
CA LEU A 185 -48.41 35.79 -14.33
C LEU A 185 -48.78 36.27 -12.93
N LYS A 186 -48.74 35.40 -11.93
CA LYS A 186 -49.12 35.72 -10.55
C LYS A 186 -47.92 35.57 -9.63
N ASN A 187 -47.58 36.62 -8.90
CA ASN A 187 -46.53 36.62 -7.88
C ASN A 187 -45.19 36.06 -8.41
N VAL A 188 -44.75 36.55 -9.57
CA VAL A 188 -43.52 36.10 -10.23
C VAL A 188 -42.43 37.15 -10.12
N THR A 189 -41.19 36.69 -10.01
CA THR A 189 -40.01 37.56 -10.13
C THR A 189 -39.75 37.94 -11.60
N ALA A 190 -38.91 38.95 -11.83
CA ALA A 190 -38.53 39.39 -13.19
C ALA A 190 -38.03 38.23 -14.07
N ARG A 191 -37.21 37.33 -13.48
CA ARG A 191 -36.64 36.17 -14.15
C ARG A 191 -37.72 35.15 -14.52
N GLU A 192 -38.57 34.79 -13.57
CA GLU A 192 -39.66 33.83 -13.76
C GLU A 192 -40.70 34.33 -14.78
N ALA A 193 -41.00 35.64 -14.76
CA ALA A 193 -41.88 36.29 -15.72
C ALA A 193 -41.31 36.19 -17.15
N LEU A 194 -40.04 36.55 -17.33
CA LEU A 194 -39.35 36.45 -18.62
C LEU A 194 -39.30 35.00 -19.10
N GLU A 195 -38.89 34.06 -18.25
CA GLU A 195 -38.79 32.63 -18.61
C GLU A 195 -40.16 32.02 -18.97
N SER A 196 -41.22 32.36 -18.24
CA SER A 196 -42.57 31.86 -18.51
C SER A 196 -43.11 32.34 -19.85
N VAL A 197 -42.94 33.64 -20.16
CA VAL A 197 -43.35 34.21 -21.45
C VAL A 197 -42.49 33.65 -22.58
N MET A 198 -41.19 33.49 -22.36
CA MET A 198 -40.26 32.95 -23.34
C MET A 198 -40.53 31.49 -23.67
N GLN A 199 -40.83 30.68 -22.66
CA GLN A 199 -41.22 29.29 -22.85
C GLN A 199 -42.54 29.18 -23.61
N ALA A 200 -43.51 30.06 -23.33
CA ALA A 200 -44.80 30.08 -24.04
C ALA A 200 -44.68 30.58 -25.49
N ALA A 201 -43.79 31.54 -25.76
CA ALA A 201 -43.62 32.15 -27.07
C ALA A 201 -42.52 31.49 -27.94
N GLY A 202 -41.73 30.57 -27.40
CA GLY A 202 -40.60 29.95 -28.11
C GLY A 202 -39.44 30.92 -28.33
N HIS A 203 -39.10 31.70 -27.30
CA HIS A 203 -38.02 32.69 -27.33
C HIS A 203 -36.97 32.37 -26.26
N PHE A 204 -35.78 32.93 -26.38
CA PHE A 204 -34.79 32.97 -25.32
C PHE A 204 -34.16 34.35 -25.23
N TYR A 205 -33.45 34.62 -24.14
CA TYR A 205 -32.77 35.88 -23.94
C TYR A 205 -31.28 35.70 -23.71
N LYS A 206 -30.53 36.69 -24.15
CA LYS A 206 -29.14 36.90 -23.76
C LYS A 206 -29.06 38.19 -22.94
N VAL A 207 -28.38 38.13 -21.81
CA VAL A 207 -28.07 39.32 -21.03
C VAL A 207 -26.89 40.03 -21.69
N LEU A 208 -27.08 41.27 -22.10
CA LEU A 208 -26.01 42.11 -22.67
C LEU A 208 -25.34 42.92 -21.55
N ASP A 209 -26.17 43.52 -20.69
CA ASP A 209 -25.76 44.30 -19.53
C ASP A 209 -26.63 43.90 -18.33
N PRO A 210 -26.23 44.20 -17.07
CA PRO A 210 -27.04 43.87 -15.90
C PRO A 210 -28.49 44.37 -15.94
N LYS A 211 -28.79 45.40 -16.75
CA LYS A 211 -30.13 45.96 -16.95
C LYS A 211 -30.67 45.81 -18.37
N THR A 212 -29.96 45.13 -19.27
CA THR A 212 -30.34 45.04 -20.69
C THR A 212 -30.31 43.59 -21.16
N VAL A 213 -31.43 43.13 -21.73
CA VAL A 213 -31.55 41.80 -22.35
C VAL A 213 -31.93 41.94 -23.81
N ILE A 214 -31.42 41.04 -24.66
CA ILE A 214 -31.89 40.87 -26.04
C ILE A 214 -32.73 39.59 -26.12
N VAL A 215 -33.93 39.70 -26.68
CA VAL A 215 -34.87 38.60 -26.87
C VAL A 215 -34.81 38.14 -28.32
N VAL A 216 -34.67 36.82 -28.50
CA VAL A 216 -34.45 36.17 -29.78
C VAL A 216 -35.34 34.92 -29.89
N GLU A 217 -35.71 34.52 -31.11
CA GLU A 217 -36.41 33.24 -31.33
C GLU A 217 -35.52 32.05 -31.00
N ASP A 218 -36.09 31.05 -30.33
CA ASP A 218 -35.41 29.82 -29.94
C ASP A 218 -35.21 28.89 -31.16
N THR A 219 -34.13 29.16 -31.91
CA THR A 219 -33.71 28.33 -33.05
C THR A 219 -32.28 27.85 -32.86
N PRO A 220 -31.89 26.67 -33.38
CA PRO A 220 -30.52 26.18 -33.29
C PRO A 220 -29.48 27.13 -33.88
N GLN A 221 -29.88 27.96 -34.85
CA GLN A 221 -29.03 28.97 -35.46
C GLN A 221 -28.84 30.17 -34.51
N ASN A 222 -29.94 30.72 -33.98
CA ASN A 222 -29.87 31.85 -33.05
C ASN A 222 -29.12 31.48 -31.77
N ARG A 223 -29.27 30.25 -31.26
CA ARG A 223 -28.49 29.78 -30.11
C ARG A 223 -26.99 29.79 -30.39
N ARG A 224 -26.55 29.37 -31.58
CA ARG A 224 -25.12 29.44 -31.97
C ARG A 224 -24.59 30.87 -32.08
N ASP A 225 -25.44 31.80 -32.50
CA ASP A 225 -25.05 33.19 -32.76
C ASP A 225 -25.09 34.05 -31.48
N TYR A 226 -26.00 33.76 -30.54
CA TYR A 226 -26.23 34.57 -29.35
C TYR A 226 -25.79 33.92 -28.03
N GLU A 227 -25.73 32.59 -27.90
CA GLU A 227 -25.26 31.97 -26.64
C GLU A 227 -23.76 32.17 -26.44
N ASP A 228 -23.38 32.50 -25.22
CA ASP A 228 -21.97 32.62 -24.87
C ASP A 228 -21.35 31.25 -24.66
N LEU A 229 -20.25 31.02 -25.34
CA LEU A 229 -19.42 29.83 -25.16
C LEU A 229 -18.32 30.13 -24.16
N VAL A 230 -18.17 29.24 -23.18
CA VAL A 230 -17.07 29.28 -22.23
C VAL A 230 -16.06 28.19 -22.58
N VAL A 231 -14.78 28.50 -22.40
CA VAL A 231 -13.69 27.53 -22.52
C VAL A 231 -13.20 27.23 -21.12
N LYS A 232 -13.18 25.94 -20.76
CA LYS A 232 -12.63 25.50 -19.48
C LYS A 232 -11.74 24.29 -19.69
N THR A 233 -10.55 24.35 -19.10
CA THR A 233 -9.61 23.23 -19.02
C THR A 233 -9.84 22.49 -17.71
N PHE A 234 -9.99 21.17 -17.80
CA PHE A 234 -10.09 20.26 -16.66
C PHE A 234 -8.85 19.38 -16.62
N PHE A 235 -8.22 19.30 -15.46
CA PHE A 235 -7.10 18.41 -15.19
C PHE A 235 -7.61 17.20 -14.42
N LEU A 236 -7.34 16.00 -14.93
CA LEU A 236 -7.79 14.75 -14.34
C LEU A 236 -6.65 14.12 -13.53
N SER A 237 -6.96 13.57 -12.36
CA SER A 237 -5.96 12.97 -11.46
C SER A 237 -5.93 11.44 -11.53
N ASN A 238 -7.09 10.80 -11.73
CA ASN A 238 -7.27 9.35 -11.60
C ASN A 238 -7.85 8.71 -12.88
N ALA A 239 -8.78 9.39 -13.55
CA ALA A 239 -9.45 8.88 -14.75
C ALA A 239 -8.66 9.12 -16.04
N ASP A 240 -8.86 8.25 -17.03
CA ASP A 240 -8.30 8.42 -18.38
C ASP A 240 -9.09 9.48 -19.18
N VAL A 241 -8.36 10.43 -19.77
CA VAL A 241 -8.98 11.56 -20.49
C VAL A 241 -9.81 11.10 -21.69
N LYS A 242 -9.44 10.01 -22.37
CA LYS A 242 -10.15 9.52 -23.56
C LYS A 242 -11.51 8.98 -23.17
N ASP A 243 -11.58 8.21 -22.09
CA ASP A 243 -12.83 7.64 -21.57
C ASP A 243 -13.79 8.74 -21.12
N ILE A 244 -13.30 9.71 -20.36
CA ILE A 244 -14.08 10.89 -19.95
C ILE A 244 -14.56 11.68 -21.18
N ALA A 245 -13.69 11.96 -22.15
CA ALA A 245 -14.07 12.71 -23.34
C ALA A 245 -15.13 11.98 -24.18
N ASN A 246 -15.06 10.65 -24.26
CA ASN A 246 -16.07 9.83 -24.94
C ASN A 246 -17.41 9.85 -24.20
N MET A 247 -17.39 9.76 -22.87
CA MET A 247 -18.57 9.91 -22.03
C MET A 247 -19.24 11.27 -22.21
N LEU A 248 -18.46 12.36 -22.20
CA LEU A 248 -18.98 13.72 -22.37
C LEU A 248 -19.55 13.95 -23.79
N ARG A 249 -18.91 13.41 -24.84
CA ARG A 249 -19.47 13.45 -26.20
C ARG A 249 -20.82 12.75 -26.29
N ALA A 250 -20.96 11.60 -25.62
CA ALA A 250 -22.17 10.80 -25.66
C ALA A 250 -23.33 11.37 -24.82
N LEU A 251 -23.04 11.93 -23.64
CA LEU A 251 -24.07 12.37 -22.68
C LEU A 251 -24.54 13.81 -22.87
N ILE A 252 -23.66 14.74 -23.25
CA ILE A 252 -23.99 16.18 -23.32
C ILE A 252 -23.83 16.79 -24.73
N ASP A 253 -23.64 15.96 -25.76
CA ASP A 253 -23.32 16.36 -27.14
C ASP A 253 -22.23 17.44 -27.17
N ALA A 254 -21.17 17.23 -26.38
CA ALA A 254 -20.03 18.15 -26.33
C ALA A 254 -19.14 17.94 -27.57
N ARG A 255 -19.39 18.72 -28.61
CA ARG A 255 -18.72 18.55 -29.92
C ARG A 255 -17.30 19.13 -29.98
N ARG A 256 -16.95 20.05 -29.09
CA ARG A 256 -15.69 20.80 -29.11
C ARG A 256 -14.85 20.48 -27.88
N ILE A 257 -14.32 19.26 -27.85
CA ILE A 257 -13.40 18.78 -26.81
C ILE A 257 -12.02 18.58 -27.43
N ALA A 258 -11.01 19.24 -26.87
CA ALA A 258 -9.61 18.98 -27.16
C ALA A 258 -8.97 18.18 -26.02
N ILE A 259 -8.23 17.13 -26.34
CA ILE A 259 -7.57 16.25 -25.38
C ILE A 259 -6.09 16.55 -25.40
N ASN A 260 -5.49 16.68 -24.22
CA ASN A 260 -4.04 16.72 -24.05
C ASN A 260 -3.61 15.54 -23.17
N GLU A 261 -3.06 14.51 -23.81
CA GLU A 261 -2.62 13.27 -23.14
C GLU A 261 -1.38 13.51 -22.25
N GLN A 262 -0.51 14.46 -22.60
CA GLN A 262 0.72 14.70 -21.84
C GLN A 262 0.46 15.31 -20.46
N LEU A 263 -0.59 16.13 -20.35
CA LEU A 263 -0.97 16.81 -19.11
C LEU A 263 -2.21 16.18 -18.44
N ASN A 264 -2.64 15.01 -18.91
CA ASN A 264 -3.89 14.36 -18.51
C ASN A 264 -5.06 15.36 -18.35
N SER A 265 -5.29 16.17 -19.40
CA SER A 265 -6.28 17.26 -19.35
C SER A 265 -7.16 17.30 -20.58
N LEU A 266 -8.37 17.80 -20.39
CA LEU A 266 -9.31 18.07 -21.47
C LEU A 266 -9.77 19.52 -21.44
N VAL A 267 -9.86 20.12 -22.62
CA VAL A 267 -10.37 21.47 -22.83
C VAL A 267 -11.73 21.38 -23.48
N ILE A 268 -12.77 21.87 -22.79
CA ILE A 268 -14.13 21.94 -23.31
C ILE A 268 -14.42 23.37 -23.73
N ARG A 269 -15.00 23.53 -24.93
CA ARG A 269 -15.59 24.79 -25.38
C ARG A 269 -17.07 24.61 -25.67
N ASP A 270 -17.93 24.99 -24.74
CA ASP A 270 -19.39 24.86 -24.89
C ASP A 270 -20.14 25.93 -24.08
N THR A 271 -21.48 25.87 -24.02
CA THR A 271 -22.29 26.77 -23.18
C THR A 271 -21.97 26.59 -21.69
N ALA A 272 -22.19 27.64 -20.90
CA ALA A 272 -21.88 27.63 -19.46
C ALA A 272 -22.58 26.48 -18.70
N ASP A 273 -23.84 26.21 -19.02
CA ASP A 273 -24.61 25.10 -18.43
C ASP A 273 -24.00 23.73 -18.75
N LYS A 274 -23.61 23.49 -20.00
CA LYS A 274 -22.99 22.23 -20.42
C LYS A 274 -21.63 22.02 -19.77
N VAL A 275 -20.82 23.07 -19.66
CA VAL A 275 -19.50 22.99 -19.00
C VAL A 275 -19.63 22.72 -17.50
N ALA A 276 -20.67 23.26 -16.84
CA ALA A 276 -20.92 22.99 -15.44
C ALA A 276 -21.50 21.58 -15.19
N ILE A 277 -22.27 21.01 -16.13
CA ILE A 277 -22.65 19.59 -16.08
C ILE A 277 -21.42 18.71 -16.31
N ALA A 278 -20.58 19.06 -17.29
CA ALA A 278 -19.34 18.35 -17.52
C ALA A 278 -18.44 18.36 -16.29
N GLU A 279 -18.34 19.49 -15.56
CA GLU A 279 -17.63 19.58 -14.28
C GLU A 279 -18.14 18.54 -13.28
N ARG A 280 -19.45 18.49 -13.02
CA ARG A 280 -20.02 17.49 -12.10
C ARG A 280 -19.80 16.04 -12.55
N LEU A 281 -19.92 15.77 -13.85
CA LEU A 281 -19.69 14.43 -14.41
C LEU A 281 -18.22 14.01 -14.33
N ILE A 282 -17.30 14.96 -14.49
CA ILE A 282 -15.87 14.74 -14.32
C ILE A 282 -15.57 14.47 -12.86
N ASP A 283 -16.05 15.30 -11.94
CA ASP A 283 -15.78 15.17 -10.50
C ASP A 283 -16.33 13.84 -9.94
N ALA A 284 -17.50 13.40 -10.40
CA ALA A 284 -18.10 12.12 -10.00
C ALA A 284 -17.32 10.90 -10.52
N ASN A 285 -16.59 11.02 -11.64
CA ASN A 285 -15.86 9.90 -12.26
C ASN A 285 -14.34 9.94 -12.02
N ASP A 286 -13.75 11.09 -11.73
CA ASP A 286 -12.31 11.26 -11.45
C ASP A 286 -11.94 10.83 -10.02
N LYS A 287 -12.42 9.66 -9.60
CA LYS A 287 -12.19 9.09 -8.26
C LYS A 287 -10.96 8.17 -8.27
N ALA A 288 -10.27 8.12 -7.14
CA ALA A 288 -9.14 7.22 -6.98
C ALA A 288 -9.59 5.76 -7.11
N LYS A 289 -8.81 4.95 -7.84
CA LYS A 289 -9.03 3.50 -7.92
C LYS A 289 -8.79 2.87 -6.54
N ALA A 290 -9.50 1.78 -6.25
CA ALA A 290 -9.25 1.02 -5.05
C ALA A 290 -7.89 0.30 -5.15
N GLU A 291 -7.24 0.09 -4.00
CA GLU A 291 -5.99 -0.65 -3.90
C GLU A 291 -6.09 -1.71 -2.80
N VAL A 292 -5.64 -2.91 -3.10
CA VAL A 292 -5.72 -4.08 -2.22
C VAL A 292 -4.32 -4.62 -1.99
N LEU A 293 -3.95 -4.80 -0.74
CA LEU A 293 -2.84 -5.62 -0.30
C LEU A 293 -3.34 -7.05 -0.16
N VAL A 294 -2.68 -8.01 -0.81
CA VAL A 294 -3.02 -9.42 -0.73
C VAL A 294 -1.87 -10.15 -0.06
N ASP A 295 -2.17 -10.74 1.09
CA ASP A 295 -1.26 -11.59 1.82
C ASP A 295 -1.55 -13.03 1.48
N VAL A 296 -0.54 -13.73 0.96
CA VAL A 296 -0.65 -15.15 0.64
C VAL A 296 0.30 -15.90 1.56
N GLU A 297 -0.19 -16.97 2.18
CA GLU A 297 0.60 -17.79 3.07
C GLU A 297 0.56 -19.25 2.60
N LEU A 298 1.74 -19.79 2.34
CA LEU A 298 1.94 -21.16 1.92
C LEU A 298 2.76 -21.89 2.99
N MET A 299 2.17 -22.94 3.54
CA MET A 299 2.82 -23.82 4.51
C MET A 299 2.93 -25.22 3.92
N GLN A 300 4.14 -25.79 3.91
CA GLN A 300 4.38 -27.17 3.53
C GLN A 300 5.18 -27.89 4.63
N VAL A 301 4.72 -29.06 5.05
CA VAL A 301 5.44 -29.94 5.96
C VAL A 301 5.68 -31.28 5.26
N ASP A 302 6.94 -31.64 5.07
CA ASP A 302 7.36 -32.92 4.52
C ASP A 302 7.98 -33.78 5.63
N THR A 303 7.39 -34.93 5.89
CA THR A 303 7.90 -35.92 6.85
C THR A 303 8.33 -37.19 6.11
N ASN A 304 9.54 -37.66 6.34
CA ASN A 304 10.05 -38.93 5.82
C ASN A 304 10.52 -39.82 6.97
N LYS A 305 9.84 -40.95 7.19
CA LYS A 305 10.16 -41.94 8.23
C LYS A 305 10.59 -43.23 7.56
N LEU A 306 11.84 -43.65 7.81
CA LEU A 306 12.39 -44.93 7.37
C LEU A 306 12.66 -45.81 8.59
N ARG A 307 12.19 -47.05 8.55
CA ARG A 307 12.50 -48.08 9.54
C ARG A 307 12.88 -49.34 8.79
N ASP A 308 14.15 -49.69 8.87
CA ASP A 308 14.72 -50.88 8.25
C ASP A 308 15.33 -51.77 9.34
N ILE A 309 14.66 -52.88 9.61
CA ILE A 309 15.01 -53.80 10.69
C ILE A 309 15.02 -55.21 10.16
N GLY A 310 16.15 -55.88 10.30
CA GLY A 310 16.25 -57.30 10.06
C GLY A 310 17.62 -57.74 9.59
N MET A 311 17.67 -58.95 9.04
CA MET A 311 18.92 -59.60 8.66
C MET A 311 19.03 -59.63 7.13
N SER A 312 20.00 -58.90 6.57
CA SER A 312 20.20 -58.80 5.12
C SER A 312 20.82 -60.10 4.58
N LEU A 313 19.95 -61.05 4.20
CA LEU A 313 20.32 -62.36 3.64
C LEU A 313 20.22 -62.43 2.12
N SER A 314 19.49 -61.50 1.49
CA SER A 314 19.15 -61.55 0.05
C SER A 314 20.30 -61.20 -0.90
N SER A 315 21.29 -60.42 -0.44
CA SER A 315 22.50 -60.10 -1.21
C SER A 315 23.54 -61.22 -1.21
N GLN A 316 23.33 -62.26 -0.40
CA GLN A 316 24.29 -63.32 -0.15
C GLN A 316 23.89 -64.59 -0.91
N LYS A 317 24.59 -64.89 -2.00
CA LYS A 317 24.39 -66.14 -2.76
C LYS A 317 25.08 -67.29 -2.03
N PHE A 318 24.32 -68.32 -1.66
CA PHE A 318 24.90 -69.59 -1.22
C PHE A 318 25.53 -70.27 -2.44
N THR A 319 26.83 -70.07 -2.63
CA THR A 319 27.53 -70.58 -3.80
C THR A 319 28.23 -71.89 -3.43
N ALA A 320 27.68 -73.00 -3.90
CA ALA A 320 28.37 -74.28 -3.90
C ALA A 320 29.10 -74.41 -5.24
N ASN A 321 30.41 -74.16 -5.24
CA ASN A 321 31.23 -74.28 -6.43
C ASN A 321 31.87 -75.65 -6.47
N PHE A 322 31.72 -76.33 -7.61
CA PHE A 322 32.51 -77.50 -7.92
C PHE A 322 33.86 -77.04 -8.48
N ASP A 323 34.92 -77.22 -7.69
CA ASP A 323 36.28 -76.88 -8.07
C ASP A 323 36.94 -78.05 -8.79
N ALA A 324 36.76 -78.08 -10.11
CA ALA A 324 37.33 -79.09 -11.00
C ALA A 324 38.87 -79.06 -11.02
N THR A 325 39.52 -77.98 -10.55
CA THR A 325 40.99 -77.87 -10.54
C THR A 325 41.67 -78.83 -9.58
N LYS A 326 40.92 -79.32 -8.59
CA LYS A 326 41.38 -80.35 -7.64
C LYS A 326 41.33 -81.76 -8.20
N LEU A 327 40.82 -81.95 -9.42
CA LEU A 327 40.86 -83.21 -10.17
C LEU A 327 42.20 -83.34 -10.91
N GLY A 328 43.30 -83.45 -10.16
CA GLY A 328 44.62 -83.74 -10.72
C GLY A 328 45.26 -82.63 -11.57
N GLY A 329 45.00 -81.35 -11.27
CA GLY A 329 45.73 -80.21 -11.85
C GLY A 329 45.20 -79.68 -13.19
N SER A 330 43.97 -80.04 -13.57
CA SER A 330 43.34 -79.54 -14.79
C SER A 330 42.70 -78.17 -14.58
N THR A 331 43.06 -77.15 -15.36
CA THR A 331 42.39 -75.85 -15.33
C THR A 331 40.92 -75.98 -15.74
N ALA A 332 40.05 -75.16 -15.13
CA ALA A 332 38.58 -75.25 -15.09
C ALA A 332 37.81 -75.28 -16.44
N THR A 333 38.51 -75.34 -17.57
CA THR A 333 37.95 -75.33 -18.94
C THR A 333 38.24 -76.62 -19.73
N SER A 334 38.83 -77.65 -19.12
CA SER A 334 39.10 -78.93 -19.80
C SER A 334 37.89 -79.90 -19.72
N PRO A 335 37.60 -80.70 -20.76
CA PRO A 335 36.51 -81.68 -20.75
C PRO A 335 36.74 -82.79 -19.70
N LEU A 336 35.71 -83.11 -18.91
CA LEU A 336 35.77 -84.20 -17.92
C LEU A 336 35.47 -85.55 -18.58
N TYR A 337 36.36 -86.53 -18.39
CA TYR A 337 36.18 -87.90 -18.91
C TYR A 337 35.48 -88.82 -17.89
N LEU A 338 34.71 -89.80 -18.36
CA LEU A 338 33.80 -90.59 -17.50
C LEU A 338 34.53 -91.37 -16.36
N ASN A 339 35.79 -91.75 -16.58
CA ASN A 339 36.62 -92.44 -15.58
C ASN A 339 37.04 -91.53 -14.42
N GLN A 340 36.96 -90.20 -14.57
CA GLN A 340 37.32 -89.23 -13.54
C GLN A 340 36.15 -88.92 -12.58
N LEU A 341 34.93 -89.43 -12.84
CA LEU A 341 33.81 -89.32 -11.90
C LEU A 341 34.08 -90.07 -10.58
N GLY A 342 34.87 -91.15 -10.62
CA GLY A 342 35.24 -91.91 -9.42
C GLY A 342 36.17 -91.17 -8.46
N SER A 343 36.85 -90.11 -8.93
CA SER A 343 37.73 -89.25 -8.14
C SER A 343 37.04 -87.99 -7.59
N ILE A 344 35.74 -87.85 -7.81
CA ILE A 344 34.95 -86.78 -7.19
C ILE A 344 34.95 -86.99 -5.68
N SER A 345 35.65 -86.12 -4.97
CA SER A 345 35.79 -86.15 -3.52
C SER A 345 35.15 -84.92 -2.87
N ARG A 346 34.83 -85.03 -1.58
CA ARG A 346 34.18 -83.94 -0.82
C ARG A 346 35.00 -82.65 -0.80
N SER A 347 36.33 -82.73 -0.93
CA SER A 347 37.25 -81.59 -0.96
C SER A 347 37.15 -80.73 -2.23
N MET A 348 36.46 -81.22 -3.26
CA MET A 348 36.19 -80.51 -4.53
C MET A 348 34.95 -79.62 -4.45
N TRP A 349 34.12 -79.79 -3.43
CA TRP A 349 32.97 -78.93 -3.18
C TRP A 349 33.40 -77.81 -2.24
N ASN A 350 33.47 -76.59 -2.76
CA ASN A 350 33.67 -75.40 -1.93
C ASN A 350 32.31 -74.75 -1.66
N MET A 351 32.00 -74.57 -0.38
CA MET A 351 30.79 -73.93 0.09
C MET A 351 31.18 -72.69 0.89
N ALA A 352 31.00 -71.51 0.29
CA ALA A 352 31.22 -70.25 0.97
C ALA A 352 30.00 -69.95 1.87
N VAL A 353 30.21 -69.89 3.18
CA VAL A 353 29.19 -69.42 4.12
C VAL A 353 29.17 -67.89 4.08
N PRO A 354 28.04 -67.25 3.76
CA PRO A 354 27.99 -65.81 3.68
C PRO A 354 28.05 -65.15 5.06
N ASN A 355 28.53 -63.91 5.08
CA ASN A 355 28.50 -63.08 6.28
C ASN A 355 27.07 -62.66 6.60
N VAL A 356 26.71 -62.72 7.87
CA VAL A 356 25.40 -62.28 8.37
C VAL A 356 25.50 -60.83 8.81
N VAL A 357 24.69 -59.95 8.21
CA VAL A 357 24.62 -58.53 8.57
C VAL A 357 23.26 -58.23 9.16
N LEU A 358 23.25 -57.61 10.34
CA LEU A 358 22.05 -57.14 11.02
C LEU A 358 21.87 -55.63 10.76
N ASN A 359 20.76 -55.27 10.13
CA ASN A 359 20.35 -53.90 9.89
C ASN A 359 19.37 -53.45 10.97
N LEU A 360 19.69 -52.35 11.67
CA LEU A 360 18.85 -51.73 12.70
C LEU A 360 18.77 -50.22 12.48
N ILE A 361 18.17 -49.83 11.35
CA ILE A 361 18.08 -48.43 10.93
C ILE A 361 16.69 -47.89 11.27
N LYS A 362 16.65 -46.76 11.98
CA LYS A 362 15.45 -45.94 12.13
C LYS A 362 15.85 -44.49 11.86
N SER A 363 15.31 -43.92 10.79
CA SER A 363 15.54 -42.54 10.37
C SER A 363 14.21 -41.80 10.30
N ALA A 364 14.22 -40.54 10.73
CA ALA A 364 13.09 -39.63 10.60
C ALA A 364 13.64 -38.27 10.18
N GLY A 365 13.09 -37.72 9.10
CA GLY A 365 13.34 -36.36 8.64
C GLY A 365 12.03 -35.59 8.58
N GLU A 366 12.08 -34.32 8.91
CA GLU A 366 10.96 -33.39 8.86
C GLU A 366 11.48 -32.05 8.29
N THR A 367 10.77 -31.52 7.32
CA THR A 367 11.10 -30.25 6.66
C THR A 367 9.85 -29.39 6.65
N GLU A 368 9.96 -28.16 7.14
CA GLU A 368 8.89 -27.16 7.12
C GLU A 368 9.28 -26.02 6.17
N THR A 369 8.35 -25.60 5.33
CA THR A 369 8.51 -24.48 4.40
C THR A 369 7.35 -23.51 4.60
N LEU A 370 7.66 -22.27 4.98
CA LEU A 370 6.72 -21.17 5.08
C LEU A 370 7.10 -20.10 4.06
N ALA A 371 6.17 -19.72 3.19
CA ALA A 371 6.32 -18.60 2.27
C ALA A 371 5.14 -17.63 2.44
N GLN A 372 5.45 -16.35 2.68
CA GLN A 372 4.46 -15.29 2.91
C GLN A 372 4.69 -14.10 1.96
N PRO A 373 4.43 -14.22 0.65
CA PRO A 373 4.48 -13.07 -0.24
C PRO A 373 3.30 -12.11 -0.01
N GLN A 374 3.60 -10.81 -0.04
CA GLN A 374 2.61 -9.74 0.03
C GLN A 374 2.64 -8.91 -1.25
N LEU A 375 1.47 -8.60 -1.82
CA LEU A 375 1.38 -7.79 -3.03
C LEU A 375 0.33 -6.68 -2.87
N ARG A 376 0.72 -5.43 -3.13
CA ARG A 376 -0.21 -4.31 -3.29
C ARG A 376 -0.58 -4.15 -4.76
N ILE A 377 -1.87 -4.17 -5.05
CA ILE A 377 -2.39 -4.26 -6.41
C ILE A 377 -3.58 -3.29 -6.55
N THR A 378 -3.59 -2.53 -7.63
CA THR A 378 -4.72 -1.67 -8.00
C THR A 378 -5.90 -2.52 -8.48
N GLU A 379 -7.12 -2.05 -8.24
CA GLU A 379 -8.32 -2.69 -8.75
C GLU A 379 -8.31 -2.89 -10.27
N ARG A 380 -8.71 -4.08 -10.72
CA ARG A 380 -8.75 -4.55 -12.12
C ARG A 380 -7.40 -4.58 -12.84
N GLU A 381 -6.29 -4.44 -12.13
CA GLU A 381 -4.94 -4.57 -12.70
C GLU A 381 -4.35 -5.92 -12.30
N LYS A 382 -3.80 -6.65 -13.28
CA LYS A 382 -3.15 -7.93 -13.04
C LYS A 382 -1.72 -7.70 -12.52
N ALA A 383 -1.43 -8.19 -11.32
CA ALA A 383 -0.07 -8.29 -10.80
C ALA A 383 0.47 -9.71 -10.96
N SER A 384 1.78 -9.83 -11.21
CA SER A 384 2.49 -11.09 -11.32
C SER A 384 3.77 -11.02 -10.47
N LEU A 385 3.96 -11.99 -9.59
CA LEU A 385 5.16 -12.15 -8.77
C LEU A 385 5.78 -13.52 -9.07
N VAL A 386 7.08 -13.54 -9.33
CA VAL A 386 7.84 -14.77 -9.52
C VAL A 386 9.05 -14.75 -8.59
N ILE A 387 9.10 -15.69 -7.65
CA ILE A 387 10.20 -15.88 -6.70
C ILE A 387 10.77 -17.28 -6.94
N GLY A 388 12.01 -17.36 -7.41
CA GLY A 388 12.60 -18.66 -7.72
C GLY A 388 13.90 -18.57 -8.50
N GLN A 389 14.27 -19.69 -9.12
CA GLN A 389 15.46 -19.84 -9.94
C GLN A 389 15.11 -20.34 -11.34
N LYS A 390 15.94 -19.98 -12.33
CA LYS A 390 15.81 -20.45 -13.72
C LYS A 390 16.72 -21.64 -13.94
N VAL A 391 16.13 -22.80 -14.18
CA VAL A 391 16.85 -24.06 -14.33
C VAL A 391 17.05 -24.36 -15.82
N PRO A 392 18.29 -24.51 -16.31
CA PRO A 392 18.54 -24.82 -17.71
C PRO A 392 18.31 -26.30 -18.00
N ILE A 393 17.39 -26.59 -18.90
CA ILE A 393 17.09 -27.92 -19.43
C ILE A 393 17.84 -28.09 -20.76
N PRO A 394 18.82 -29.00 -20.85
CA PRO A 394 19.53 -29.25 -22.10
C PRO A 394 18.59 -29.95 -23.11
N THR A 395 18.44 -29.35 -24.28
CA THR A 395 17.70 -29.89 -25.43
C THR A 395 18.70 -30.23 -26.53
N THR A 396 18.90 -31.53 -26.79
CA THR A 396 19.78 -31.99 -27.86
C THR A 396 18.99 -32.13 -29.16
N THR A 397 19.41 -31.43 -30.22
CA THR A 397 18.85 -31.62 -31.56
C THR A 397 19.89 -32.27 -32.47
N PHE A 398 19.47 -33.25 -33.27
CA PHE A 398 20.31 -33.92 -34.25
C PHE A 398 20.02 -33.31 -35.63
N ASN A 399 21.05 -32.76 -36.29
CA ASN A 399 20.92 -32.34 -37.67
C ASN A 399 21.16 -33.56 -38.58
N THR A 400 20.09 -34.11 -39.16
CA THR A 400 20.16 -35.30 -40.03
C THR A 400 20.48 -34.98 -41.49
N THR A 401 20.69 -33.71 -41.85
CA THR A 401 20.63 -33.28 -43.26
C THR A 401 21.91 -33.53 -44.06
N GLN A 402 23.03 -33.89 -43.45
CA GLN A 402 24.22 -34.36 -44.17
C GLN A 402 24.95 -35.34 -43.28
N THR A 403 25.00 -36.63 -43.64
CA THR A 403 26.27 -37.38 -43.81
C THR A 403 25.97 -38.84 -44.16
N ILE A 404 26.36 -39.28 -45.36
CA ILE A 404 26.70 -40.68 -45.63
C ILE A 404 28.10 -40.89 -45.03
N GLY A 405 28.20 -41.55 -43.88
CA GLY A 405 29.48 -42.05 -43.32
C GLY A 405 30.28 -41.18 -42.35
N GLY A 406 29.67 -40.31 -41.53
CA GLY A 406 30.41 -39.49 -40.54
C GLY A 406 29.62 -39.16 -39.28
N ASN A 407 30.36 -38.94 -38.18
CA ASN A 407 29.83 -38.78 -36.83
C ASN A 407 28.82 -37.63 -36.74
N ILE A 408 27.60 -37.97 -36.33
CA ILE A 408 26.56 -37.00 -35.98
C ILE A 408 27.02 -36.25 -34.73
N VAL A 409 27.32 -34.95 -34.86
CA VAL A 409 27.63 -34.10 -33.71
C VAL A 409 26.33 -33.54 -33.14
N PRO A 410 25.91 -33.90 -31.92
CA PRO A 410 24.70 -33.35 -31.31
C PRO A 410 24.89 -31.87 -30.96
N ILE A 411 23.91 -31.03 -31.31
CA ILE A 411 23.86 -29.63 -30.89
C ILE A 411 23.01 -29.56 -29.62
N THR A 412 23.61 -29.17 -28.50
CA THR A 412 22.92 -28.99 -27.22
C THR A 412 22.52 -27.51 -27.05
N ALA A 413 21.23 -27.22 -27.03
CA ALA A 413 20.69 -25.90 -26.65
C ALA A 413 20.16 -25.94 -25.20
N PHE A 414 20.14 -24.82 -24.49
CA PHE A 414 19.59 -24.74 -23.13
C PHE A 414 18.25 -24.00 -23.16
N ASN A 415 17.20 -24.63 -22.62
CA ASN A 415 15.90 -24.00 -22.38
C ASN A 415 15.76 -23.70 -20.89
N TYR A 416 15.48 -22.45 -20.51
CA TYR A 416 15.36 -22.08 -19.10
C TYR A 416 13.91 -22.20 -18.64
N GLN A 417 13.67 -23.01 -17.62
CA GLN A 417 12.37 -23.16 -16.96
C GLN A 417 12.39 -22.47 -15.59
N ASP A 418 11.37 -21.68 -15.29
CA ASP A 418 11.20 -21.05 -13.97
C ASP A 418 10.77 -22.10 -12.94
N VAL A 419 11.48 -22.17 -11.80
CA VAL A 419 11.16 -23.04 -10.66
C VAL A 419 11.12 -22.19 -9.40
N GLY A 420 9.97 -22.21 -8.70
CA GLY A 420 9.72 -21.45 -7.49
C GLY A 420 8.24 -21.12 -7.35
N ILE A 421 7.92 -19.99 -6.74
CA ILE A 421 6.54 -19.51 -6.53
C ILE A 421 6.23 -18.47 -7.61
N LYS A 422 5.17 -18.72 -8.38
CA LYS A 422 4.59 -17.76 -9.32
C LYS A 422 3.16 -17.47 -8.92
N LEU A 423 2.86 -16.19 -8.74
CA LEU A 423 1.61 -15.70 -8.19
C LEU A 423 1.06 -14.62 -9.10
N ASP A 424 -0.06 -14.91 -9.75
CA ASP A 424 -0.81 -13.98 -10.58
C ASP A 424 -2.11 -13.63 -9.85
N ILE A 425 -2.33 -12.35 -9.56
CA ILE A 425 -3.50 -11.86 -8.84
C ILE A 425 -4.13 -10.70 -9.61
N GLU A 426 -5.46 -10.70 -9.69
CA GLU A 426 -6.26 -9.59 -10.20
C GLU A 426 -7.41 -9.32 -9.21
N PRO A 427 -7.36 -8.21 -8.44
CA PRO A 427 -8.38 -7.87 -7.46
C PRO A 427 -9.51 -7.02 -8.07
N LYS A 428 -10.70 -7.18 -7.52
CA LYS A 428 -11.87 -6.33 -7.78
C LYS A 428 -12.54 -5.99 -6.47
N VAL A 429 -12.63 -4.71 -6.13
CA VAL A 429 -13.24 -4.23 -4.89
C VAL A 429 -14.71 -3.96 -5.13
N HIS A 430 -15.56 -4.38 -4.20
CA HIS A 430 -16.99 -4.11 -4.22
C HIS A 430 -17.35 -3.07 -3.16
N HIS A 431 -18.45 -2.34 -3.39
CA HIS A 431 -18.94 -1.32 -2.46
C HIS A 431 -19.40 -1.87 -1.09
N ASN A 432 -19.54 -3.18 -0.94
CA ASN A 432 -19.93 -3.84 0.32
C ASN A 432 -18.74 -4.35 1.15
N ASN A 433 -17.56 -3.77 0.97
CA ASN A 433 -16.32 -4.15 1.67
C ASN A 433 -15.85 -5.59 1.43
N GLU A 434 -16.11 -6.07 0.22
CA GLU A 434 -15.64 -7.38 -0.22
C GLU A 434 -14.74 -7.22 -1.43
N VAL A 435 -13.75 -8.10 -1.52
CA VAL A 435 -12.81 -8.18 -2.63
C VAL A 435 -13.02 -9.49 -3.35
N THR A 436 -13.28 -9.43 -4.65
CA THR A 436 -13.14 -10.60 -5.53
C THR A 436 -11.71 -10.67 -6.03
N LEU A 437 -11.06 -11.80 -5.79
CA LEU A 437 -9.70 -12.08 -6.24
C LEU A 437 -9.75 -13.18 -7.28
N LYS A 438 -9.23 -12.88 -8.47
CA LYS A 438 -8.89 -13.90 -9.45
C LYS A 438 -7.42 -14.23 -9.28
N LEU A 439 -7.16 -15.48 -8.91
CA LEU A 439 -5.89 -15.95 -8.41
C LEU A 439 -5.40 -17.13 -9.24
N LYS A 440 -4.13 -17.06 -9.65
CA LYS A 440 -3.41 -18.20 -10.21
C LYS A 440 -2.06 -18.34 -9.51
N VAL A 441 -1.91 -19.41 -8.73
CA VAL A 441 -0.71 -19.73 -7.96
C VAL A 441 -0.07 -20.98 -8.53
N GLU A 442 1.21 -20.90 -8.85
CA GLU A 442 2.04 -22.03 -9.25
C GLU A 442 3.23 -22.14 -8.29
N VAL A 443 3.37 -23.30 -7.65
CA VAL A 443 4.49 -23.62 -6.77
C VAL A 443 5.26 -24.77 -7.38
N SER A 444 6.53 -24.52 -7.67
CA SER A 444 7.42 -25.43 -8.37
C SER A 444 8.69 -25.66 -7.54
N ASP A 445 9.08 -26.92 -7.40
CA ASP A 445 10.29 -27.34 -6.67
C ASP A 445 11.11 -28.34 -7.49
N LEU A 446 12.43 -28.37 -7.25
CA LEU A 446 13.34 -29.32 -7.87
C LEU A 446 13.35 -30.63 -7.09
N GLY A 447 12.91 -31.70 -7.74
CA GLY A 447 13.03 -33.06 -7.20
C GLY A 447 14.46 -33.61 -7.26
N THR A 448 14.63 -34.81 -6.73
CA THR A 448 15.94 -35.48 -6.66
C THR A 448 16.50 -35.79 -8.05
N ALA A 449 17.81 -35.63 -8.22
CA ALA A 449 18.53 -35.96 -9.45
C ALA A 449 18.24 -37.40 -9.93
N ILE A 450 17.73 -37.52 -11.16
CA ILE A 450 17.57 -38.78 -11.87
C ILE A 450 18.77 -38.95 -12.79
N ALA A 451 19.54 -40.02 -12.56
CA ALA A 451 20.64 -40.40 -13.44
C ALA A 451 20.07 -41.09 -14.69
N VAL A 452 20.26 -40.48 -15.86
CA VAL A 452 19.93 -41.07 -17.16
C VAL A 452 21.23 -41.53 -17.81
N ALA A 453 21.31 -42.79 -18.24
CA ALA A 453 22.53 -43.39 -18.78
C ALA A 453 23.09 -42.56 -19.96
N GLY A 454 24.32 -42.06 -19.82
CA GLY A 454 25.00 -41.27 -20.86
C GLY A 454 24.56 -39.80 -20.96
N GLN A 455 23.82 -39.26 -19.99
CA GLN A 455 23.42 -37.85 -19.91
C GLN A 455 23.75 -37.26 -18.53
N PRO A 456 23.93 -35.92 -18.42
CA PRO A 456 24.00 -35.27 -17.12
C PRO A 456 22.71 -35.50 -16.31
N ASN A 457 22.84 -35.54 -14.98
CA ASN A 457 21.72 -35.72 -14.06
C ASN A 457 20.59 -34.73 -14.38
N GLN A 458 19.37 -35.25 -14.53
CA GLN A 458 18.17 -34.45 -14.77
C GLN A 458 17.38 -34.31 -13.47
N TYR A 459 16.83 -33.12 -13.21
CA TYR A 459 16.03 -32.87 -12.02
C TYR A 459 14.56 -32.73 -12.45
N PRO A 460 13.65 -33.63 -11.99
CA PRO A 460 12.23 -33.46 -12.25
C PRO A 460 11.74 -32.19 -11.54
N ILE A 461 10.81 -31.46 -12.16
CA ILE A 461 10.21 -30.27 -11.57
C ILE A 461 8.84 -30.66 -11.04
N ASN A 462 8.67 -30.63 -9.72
CA ASN A 462 7.40 -30.89 -9.06
C ASN A 462 6.58 -29.60 -9.05
N THR A 463 5.45 -29.56 -9.74
CA THR A 463 4.61 -28.37 -9.84
C THR A 463 3.26 -28.58 -9.17
N ARG A 464 2.74 -27.52 -8.54
CA ARG A 464 1.42 -27.45 -7.91
C ARG A 464 0.76 -26.18 -8.43
N ASN A 465 -0.38 -26.30 -9.11
CA ASN A 465 -1.04 -25.17 -9.76
C ASN A 465 -2.47 -25.03 -9.24
N ILE A 466 -2.86 -23.81 -8.87
CA ILE A 466 -4.15 -23.45 -8.30
C ILE A 466 -4.68 -22.27 -9.11
N ASP A 467 -5.82 -22.43 -9.76
CA ASP A 467 -6.52 -21.38 -10.51
C ASP A 467 -7.93 -21.25 -9.92
N THR A 468 -8.23 -20.10 -9.31
CA THR A 468 -9.50 -19.90 -8.61
C THR A 468 -9.94 -18.45 -8.65
N THR A 469 -11.24 -18.22 -8.49
CA THR A 469 -11.83 -16.91 -8.27
C THR A 469 -12.66 -16.97 -7.00
N ILE A 470 -12.29 -16.17 -6.02
CA ILE A 470 -12.88 -16.16 -4.68
C ILE A 470 -13.33 -14.75 -4.32
N ARG A 471 -14.35 -14.63 -3.46
CA ARG A 471 -14.82 -13.34 -2.92
C ARG A 471 -14.73 -13.41 -1.41
N LEU A 472 -13.99 -12.49 -0.82
CA LEU A 472 -13.70 -12.43 0.62
C LEU A 472 -14.00 -11.04 1.14
N LYS A 473 -14.29 -10.92 2.44
CA LYS A 473 -14.34 -9.62 3.10
C LYS A 473 -12.93 -9.07 3.34
N ASP A 474 -12.86 -7.77 3.57
CA ASP A 474 -11.63 -7.13 4.03
C ASP A 474 -11.11 -7.76 5.33
N GLY A 475 -9.85 -8.17 5.35
CA GLY A 475 -9.19 -8.86 6.47
C GLY A 475 -9.63 -10.31 6.72
N GLU A 476 -10.48 -10.88 5.88
CA GLU A 476 -10.92 -12.28 6.02
C GLU A 476 -9.87 -13.26 5.47
N THR A 477 -9.31 -14.10 6.33
CA THR A 477 -8.43 -15.19 5.91
C THR A 477 -9.25 -16.37 5.40
N SER A 478 -8.95 -16.81 4.18
CA SER A 478 -9.58 -17.97 3.55
C SER A 478 -8.57 -19.07 3.26
N LEU A 479 -8.95 -20.31 3.55
CA LEU A 479 -8.21 -21.50 3.11
C LEU A 479 -8.54 -21.77 1.65
N LEU A 480 -7.57 -21.54 0.76
CA LEU A 480 -7.73 -21.75 -0.68
C LEU A 480 -7.60 -23.22 -1.07
N ALA A 481 -6.58 -23.89 -0.52
CA ALA A 481 -6.27 -25.26 -0.84
C ALA A 481 -5.56 -25.96 0.32
N GLY A 482 -5.87 -27.24 0.50
CA GLY A 482 -5.16 -28.15 1.40
C GLY A 482 -4.87 -29.46 0.68
N LEU A 483 -3.67 -30.00 0.85
CA LEU A 483 -3.30 -31.32 0.33
C LEU A 483 -2.58 -32.11 1.43
N LEU A 484 -3.13 -33.27 1.78
CA LEU A 484 -2.51 -34.27 2.63
C LEU A 484 -2.17 -35.48 1.77
N LYS A 485 -0.89 -35.78 1.59
CA LYS A 485 -0.43 -36.93 0.79
C LYS A 485 0.46 -37.83 1.64
N GLU A 486 0.02 -39.06 1.89
CA GLU A 486 0.82 -40.08 2.56
C GLU A 486 1.13 -41.24 1.60
N THR A 487 2.41 -41.61 1.51
CA THR A 487 2.90 -42.75 0.72
C THR A 487 3.59 -43.74 1.65
N LYS A 488 3.06 -44.96 1.71
CA LYS A 488 3.60 -46.07 2.51
C LYS A 488 4.20 -47.13 1.60
N ALA A 489 5.50 -47.38 1.72
CA ALA A 489 6.19 -48.48 1.08
C ALA A 489 6.67 -49.46 2.16
N THR A 490 6.27 -50.72 2.06
CA THR A 490 6.77 -51.81 2.92
C THR A 490 7.36 -52.88 2.02
N THR A 491 8.64 -53.18 2.22
CA THR A 491 9.37 -54.22 1.53
C THR A 491 9.81 -55.25 2.55
N ASP A 492 9.29 -56.47 2.42
CA ASP A 492 9.66 -57.61 3.26
C ASP A 492 10.48 -58.58 2.41
N THR A 493 11.73 -58.79 2.79
CA THR A 493 12.65 -59.72 2.11
C THR A 493 13.14 -60.75 3.12
N GLY A 494 13.05 -62.05 2.83
CA GLY A 494 13.45 -63.06 3.82
C GLY A 494 13.74 -64.42 3.22
N LEU A 495 14.20 -65.34 4.06
CA LEU A 495 14.34 -66.75 3.70
C LEU A 495 12.96 -67.38 3.54
N PRO A 496 12.66 -68.04 2.41
CA PRO A 496 11.40 -68.76 2.25
C PRO A 496 11.25 -69.80 3.39
N TRP A 497 10.03 -69.96 3.90
CA TRP A 497 9.64 -70.80 5.05
C TRP A 497 10.03 -70.24 6.43
N LEU A 498 11.27 -69.79 6.61
CA LEU A 498 11.75 -69.31 7.92
C LEU A 498 11.20 -67.93 8.27
N SER A 499 10.95 -67.06 7.27
CA SER A 499 10.38 -65.72 7.47
C SER A 499 8.96 -65.74 8.03
N ASP A 500 8.21 -66.82 7.77
CA ASP A 500 6.77 -66.86 8.03
C ASP A 500 6.43 -67.38 9.44
N ILE A 501 7.44 -67.85 10.19
CA ILE A 501 7.25 -68.35 11.55
C ILE A 501 6.91 -67.16 12.48
N PRO A 502 5.80 -67.22 13.24
CA PRO A 502 5.48 -66.16 14.19
C PRO A 502 6.60 -66.00 15.23
N ILE A 503 6.91 -64.75 15.59
CA ILE A 503 7.97 -64.36 16.55
C ILE A 503 9.39 -64.56 16.01
N LEU A 504 9.74 -65.77 15.54
CA LEU A 504 11.09 -66.11 15.08
C LEU A 504 11.38 -65.66 13.65
N GLY A 505 10.37 -65.51 12.79
CA GLY A 505 10.56 -65.15 11.39
C GLY A 505 11.19 -63.77 11.18
N ARG A 506 11.00 -62.86 12.14
CA ARG A 506 11.64 -61.52 12.16
C ARG A 506 13.16 -61.54 12.27
N LEU A 507 13.75 -62.65 12.73
CA LEU A 507 15.21 -62.82 12.77
C LEU A 507 15.76 -63.29 11.41
N PHE A 508 14.90 -63.81 10.54
CA PHE A 508 15.25 -64.36 9.22
C PHE A 508 14.66 -63.56 8.05
N SER A 509 14.10 -62.38 8.35
CA SER A 509 13.58 -61.42 7.39
C SER A 509 14.21 -60.05 7.62
N ASP A 510 14.17 -59.23 6.57
CA ASP A 510 14.55 -57.83 6.48
C ASP A 510 13.28 -57.07 6.09
N THR A 511 12.78 -56.23 7.00
CA THR A 511 11.56 -55.46 6.82
C THR A 511 11.93 -53.98 6.74
N SER A 512 11.82 -53.42 5.54
CA SER A 512 12.01 -52.00 5.28
C SER A 512 10.64 -51.32 5.13
N LYS A 513 10.35 -50.39 6.03
CA LYS A 513 9.13 -49.57 6.05
C LYS A 513 9.49 -48.11 5.86
N GLN A 514 9.02 -47.54 4.76
CA GLN A 514 9.17 -46.12 4.45
C GLN A 514 7.80 -45.46 4.40
N VAL A 515 7.64 -44.35 5.14
CA VAL A 515 6.44 -43.52 5.15
C VAL A 515 6.86 -42.10 4.81
N THR A 516 6.39 -41.61 3.67
CA THR A 516 6.57 -40.23 3.22
C THR A 516 5.23 -39.52 3.30
N GLN A 517 5.17 -38.42 4.04
CA GLN A 517 3.98 -37.60 4.20
C GLN A 517 4.29 -36.16 3.78
N THR A 518 3.40 -35.55 2.99
CA THR A 518 3.49 -34.16 2.53
C THR A 518 2.16 -33.48 2.81
N ASP A 519 2.20 -32.44 3.64
CA ASP A 519 1.04 -31.66 4.06
C ASP A 519 1.24 -30.23 3.52
N LEU A 520 0.30 -29.73 2.72
CA LEU A 520 0.37 -28.41 2.09
C LEU A 520 -0.91 -27.64 2.41
N ILE A 521 -0.77 -26.40 2.87
CA ILE A 521 -1.86 -25.48 3.18
C ILE A 521 -1.56 -24.15 2.49
N LEU A 522 -2.55 -23.64 1.76
CA LEU A 522 -2.50 -22.31 1.15
C LEU A 522 -3.64 -21.46 1.71
N THR A 523 -3.29 -20.40 2.41
CA THR A 523 -4.22 -19.38 2.94
C THR A 523 -4.00 -18.06 2.23
N LEU A 524 -5.05 -17.24 2.20
CA LEU A 524 -5.01 -15.90 1.61
C LEU A 524 -5.86 -14.94 2.43
N THR A 525 -5.35 -13.73 2.62
CA THR A 525 -6.05 -12.63 3.31
C THR A 525 -5.96 -11.35 2.47
N PRO A 526 -7.07 -10.77 2.00
CA PRO A 526 -7.06 -9.47 1.36
C PRO A 526 -7.20 -8.34 2.39
N HIS A 527 -6.53 -7.23 2.16
CA HIS A 527 -6.61 -6.00 2.92
C HIS A 527 -6.80 -4.81 1.97
N ILE A 528 -7.87 -4.03 2.13
CA ILE A 528 -8.14 -2.85 1.29
C ILE A 528 -7.40 -1.65 1.89
N ILE A 529 -6.40 -1.15 1.16
CA ILE A 529 -5.58 -0.02 1.59
C ILE A 529 -6.25 1.32 1.25
N ARG A 530 -7.02 1.34 0.16
CA ARG A 530 -7.69 2.55 -0.34
C ARG A 530 -9.06 2.21 -0.93
N TYR A 531 -10.06 3.00 -0.57
CA TYR A 531 -11.39 3.00 -1.17
C TYR A 531 -11.60 4.19 -2.11
N PRO A 532 -12.43 4.02 -3.17
CA PRO A 532 -12.96 5.16 -3.91
C PRO A 532 -13.89 5.97 -3.00
N ASP A 533 -13.66 7.27 -2.92
CA ASP A 533 -14.45 8.20 -2.11
C ASP A 533 -15.71 8.61 -2.88
N ILE A 534 -16.82 7.93 -2.59
CA ILE A 534 -18.14 8.19 -3.17
C ILE A 534 -18.90 9.06 -2.16
N THR A 535 -19.16 10.30 -2.51
CA THR A 535 -19.88 11.25 -1.65
C THR A 535 -21.40 11.12 -1.84
N GLU A 536 -22.19 11.66 -0.90
CA GLU A 536 -23.65 11.71 -1.04
C GLU A 536 -24.08 12.50 -2.30
N GLU A 537 -23.28 13.49 -2.70
CA GLU A 537 -23.52 14.28 -3.91
C GLU A 537 -23.37 13.44 -5.19
N ASP A 538 -22.43 12.49 -5.21
CA ASP A 538 -22.23 11.58 -6.36
C ASP A 538 -23.42 10.62 -6.53
N LEU A 539 -24.13 10.31 -5.45
CA LEU A 539 -25.32 9.45 -5.45
C LEU A 539 -26.60 10.22 -5.78
N ALA A 540 -26.56 11.55 -5.74
CA ALA A 540 -27.73 12.39 -6.00
C ALA A 540 -28.03 12.45 -7.52
N PRO A 541 -29.30 12.31 -7.93
CA PRO A 541 -29.65 12.43 -9.34
C PRO A 541 -29.43 13.87 -9.83
N LEU A 542 -28.66 14.00 -10.91
CA LEU A 542 -28.46 15.29 -11.59
C LEU A 542 -29.58 15.53 -12.61
N TRP A 543 -30.42 16.52 -12.34
CA TRP A 543 -31.46 16.96 -13.28
C TRP A 543 -30.87 17.91 -14.31
N VAL A 544 -30.79 17.47 -15.57
CA VAL A 544 -30.12 18.22 -16.66
C VAL A 544 -31.09 18.90 -17.64
N GLY A 545 -32.40 18.87 -17.39
CA GLY A 545 -33.40 19.51 -18.26
C GLY A 545 -34.02 18.57 -19.30
N THR A 546 -34.23 19.04 -20.52
CA THR A 546 -34.74 18.26 -21.66
C THR A 546 -33.65 18.08 -22.72
N GLU A 547 -33.81 17.12 -23.64
CA GLU A 547 -32.83 16.85 -24.70
C GLU A 547 -32.49 18.11 -25.53
N ASN A 548 -33.49 18.97 -25.77
CA ASN A 548 -33.30 20.22 -26.48
C ASN A 548 -32.83 21.39 -25.60
N ARG A 549 -32.97 21.28 -24.26
CA ARG A 549 -32.63 22.34 -23.30
C ARG A 549 -31.91 21.74 -22.09
N ILE A 550 -30.59 21.66 -22.21
CA ILE A 550 -29.70 21.21 -21.15
C ILE A 550 -29.36 22.40 -20.24
N THR A 551 -29.88 22.42 -19.01
CA THR A 551 -29.68 23.52 -18.05
C THR A 551 -29.58 23.00 -16.62
N ILE A 552 -28.71 23.59 -15.80
CA ILE A 552 -28.57 23.25 -14.36
C ILE A 552 -29.58 24.01 -13.51
N PHE A 553 -29.97 25.23 -13.92
CA PHE A 553 -30.79 26.15 -13.14
C PHE A 553 -32.28 26.13 -13.48
N GLY A 554 -32.76 25.05 -14.09
CA GLY A 554 -34.17 24.89 -14.43
C GLY A 554 -35.04 24.62 -13.21
N ASN A 555 -35.44 25.67 -12.48
CA ASN A 555 -36.56 25.64 -11.53
C ASN A 555 -37.89 25.47 -12.28
N SER A 556 -38.04 24.43 -13.11
CA SER A 556 -39.37 23.94 -13.45
C SER A 556 -39.78 23.03 -12.31
N PRO A 557 -40.55 23.49 -11.30
CA PRO A 557 -41.17 22.58 -10.35
C PRO A 557 -42.03 21.63 -11.19
N ARG A 558 -41.56 20.39 -11.33
CA ARG A 558 -42.39 19.35 -11.89
C ARG A 558 -43.49 19.13 -10.87
N VAL A 559 -44.72 19.41 -11.25
CA VAL A 559 -45.87 18.83 -10.57
C VAL A 559 -45.68 17.33 -10.74
N GLN A 560 -45.30 16.64 -9.67
CA GLN A 560 -45.52 15.20 -9.59
C GLN A 560 -47.01 15.03 -9.79
N SER A 561 -47.42 14.59 -10.99
CA SER A 561 -48.73 14.01 -11.15
C SER A 561 -48.84 12.93 -10.07
N ALA A 562 -49.86 13.02 -9.23
CA ALA A 562 -50.11 12.08 -8.13
C ALA A 562 -50.48 10.66 -8.61
N VAL A 563 -49.96 10.26 -9.77
CA VAL A 563 -50.09 8.95 -10.39
C VAL A 563 -48.68 8.49 -10.76
N ALA A 564 -47.91 8.12 -9.75
CA ALA A 564 -46.89 7.09 -9.85
C ALA A 564 -46.48 6.75 -8.42
N GLY A 565 -46.89 5.57 -7.96
CA GLY A 565 -46.07 4.89 -6.97
C GLY A 565 -44.63 4.84 -7.48
N ASN A 566 -43.68 4.94 -6.56
CA ASN A 566 -42.25 4.72 -6.78
C ASN A 566 -41.97 3.89 -8.05
N PRO A 567 -41.46 4.48 -9.14
CA PRO A 567 -41.03 3.70 -10.31
C PRO A 567 -39.75 2.89 -10.02
N LEU A 568 -39.17 3.04 -8.83
CA LEU A 568 -38.06 2.24 -8.31
C LEU A 568 -38.50 1.66 -6.96
N GLY A 569 -38.89 0.39 -6.99
CA GLY A 569 -39.61 -0.30 -5.91
C GLY A 569 -38.99 -0.12 -4.52
N GLY A 570 -39.74 0.54 -3.65
CA GLY A 570 -39.62 0.41 -2.20
C GLY A 570 -40.96 -0.12 -1.69
N ALA A 571 -41.00 -1.36 -1.21
CA ALA A 571 -42.21 -1.98 -0.72
C ALA A 571 -42.70 -1.27 0.55
N SER A 572 -43.59 -0.30 0.40
CA SER A 572 -44.44 0.14 1.51
C SER A 572 -45.39 -1.01 1.83
N ARG A 573 -45.06 -1.79 2.87
CA ARG A 573 -45.98 -2.68 3.58
C ARG A 573 -47.19 -1.86 3.99
N ARG A 574 -48.28 -1.95 3.23
CA ARG A 574 -49.59 -1.51 3.70
C ARG A 574 -50.04 -2.50 4.78
N ALA A 575 -50.17 -1.99 6.00
CA ALA A 575 -50.85 -2.66 7.09
C ALA A 575 -52.28 -3.01 6.64
N MET A 576 -52.63 -4.31 6.74
CA MET A 576 -54.00 -4.76 6.55
C MET A 576 -54.84 -4.36 7.78
N PRO A 577 -56.01 -3.71 7.62
CA PRO A 577 -56.98 -3.58 8.69
C PRO A 577 -57.64 -4.93 9.01
N GLY A 578 -57.93 -5.14 10.29
CA GLY A 578 -58.29 -6.42 10.89
C GLY A 578 -59.57 -7.09 10.38
N PHE A 579 -59.56 -8.42 10.46
CA PHE A 579 -60.71 -9.29 10.32
C PHE A 579 -61.58 -9.24 11.58
N GLY A 580 -62.88 -8.95 11.40
CA GLY A 580 -63.95 -9.31 12.33
C GLY A 580 -64.63 -10.61 11.88
N PRO A 581 -65.07 -11.50 12.80
CA PRO A 581 -65.66 -12.78 12.43
C PRO A 581 -67.19 -12.72 12.39
N GLY A 582 -67.82 -13.39 11.42
CA GLY A 582 -69.24 -13.77 11.56
C GLY A 582 -70.02 -14.01 10.27
N PHE A 583 -70.54 -15.24 10.19
CA PHE A 583 -71.75 -15.71 9.47
C PHE A 583 -71.66 -16.09 7.97
N GLY A 584 -71.79 -17.40 7.70
CA GLY A 584 -72.30 -17.98 6.45
C GLY A 584 -73.86 -18.03 6.45
N PRO A 585 -74.55 -18.98 5.78
CA PRO A 585 -74.13 -20.02 4.81
C PRO A 585 -75.07 -20.17 3.56
N GLY A 586 -74.70 -21.07 2.63
CA GLY A 586 -75.58 -21.65 1.58
C GLY A 586 -75.38 -21.05 0.18
N LEU A 587 -75.51 -21.73 -0.96
CA LEU A 587 -75.96 -23.07 -1.35
C LEU A 587 -75.67 -23.17 -2.86
N GLY A 588 -75.43 -24.37 -3.39
CA GLY A 588 -76.03 -24.75 -4.68
C GLY A 588 -75.12 -25.08 -5.87
N ALA A 589 -75.15 -26.38 -6.18
CA ALA A 589 -75.37 -26.96 -7.51
C ALA A 589 -74.26 -26.92 -8.57
N GLY A 590 -74.02 -28.11 -9.14
CA GLY A 590 -73.02 -28.37 -10.16
C GLY A 590 -73.53 -28.31 -11.60
N ALA A 591 -72.53 -28.52 -12.47
CA ALA A 591 -72.54 -28.95 -13.88
C ALA A 591 -73.11 -27.97 -14.93
N PRO A 592 -72.46 -27.82 -16.10
CA PRO A 592 -72.05 -28.95 -16.95
C PRO A 592 -70.61 -28.99 -17.51
N GLU A 593 -70.19 -30.22 -17.84
CA GLU A 593 -69.25 -30.64 -18.90
C GLU A 593 -69.42 -29.85 -20.23
N ALA A 594 -68.53 -29.82 -21.22
CA ALA A 594 -67.15 -30.23 -21.46
C ALA A 594 -66.79 -29.70 -22.88
N MET A 595 -65.56 -29.25 -23.12
CA MET A 595 -64.87 -29.43 -24.41
C MET A 595 -63.36 -29.17 -24.26
N GLU A 596 -62.58 -29.88 -25.05
CA GLU A 596 -61.18 -30.29 -24.84
C GLU A 596 -60.12 -29.17 -24.99
N PRO A 597 -58.90 -29.41 -24.49
CA PRO A 597 -57.71 -28.95 -25.20
C PRO A 597 -56.83 -30.13 -25.65
N GLU A 598 -56.55 -30.14 -26.95
CA GLU A 598 -55.71 -31.14 -27.63
C GLU A 598 -54.25 -31.14 -27.13
N THR A 599 -53.74 -32.36 -27.08
CA THR A 599 -52.36 -32.80 -26.90
C THR A 599 -51.41 -32.34 -28.01
N SER A 600 -50.14 -32.07 -27.67
CA SER A 600 -48.98 -32.58 -28.41
C SER A 600 -47.67 -32.44 -27.64
N ALA A 601 -46.88 -33.50 -27.66
CA ALA A 601 -45.59 -33.69 -26.98
C ALA A 601 -44.41 -33.11 -27.82
N PRO A 602 -43.19 -32.99 -27.24
CA PRO A 602 -42.05 -32.33 -27.87
C PRO A 602 -41.25 -33.27 -28.79
N GLN A 603 -40.88 -32.78 -29.98
CA GLN A 603 -39.92 -33.43 -30.89
C GLN A 603 -38.59 -32.66 -30.94
N GLU A 604 -37.50 -33.40 -30.79
CA GLU A 604 -36.13 -33.04 -31.15
C GLU A 604 -36.01 -32.73 -32.65
N GLN A 605 -35.12 -31.79 -33.00
CA GLN A 605 -34.71 -31.58 -34.39
C GLN A 605 -33.17 -31.50 -34.51
N PRO A 606 -32.56 -32.13 -35.55
CA PRO A 606 -31.11 -32.32 -35.67
C PRO A 606 -30.43 -31.31 -36.61
N SER A 607 -29.10 -31.28 -36.52
CA SER A 607 -28.13 -30.52 -37.32
C SER A 607 -28.15 -30.79 -38.84
N PRO A 608 -27.75 -29.82 -39.69
CA PRO A 608 -27.56 -30.03 -41.14
C PRO A 608 -26.10 -30.38 -41.56
N PRO A 609 -25.88 -30.87 -42.80
CA PRO A 609 -24.84 -31.84 -43.12
C PRO A 609 -23.59 -31.31 -43.87
N MET A 610 -22.55 -32.16 -43.92
CA MET A 610 -21.34 -32.03 -44.76
C MET A 610 -21.53 -32.60 -46.18
N SER A 611 -20.90 -31.95 -47.18
CA SER A 611 -20.28 -32.49 -48.42
C SER A 611 -19.77 -31.27 -49.22
N THR A 612 -18.59 -31.13 -49.86
CA THR A 612 -17.69 -32.03 -50.60
C THR A 612 -16.26 -31.42 -50.67
N ALA A 613 -15.24 -32.24 -50.94
CA ALA A 613 -13.82 -31.85 -51.15
C ALA A 613 -13.58 -31.10 -52.50
N PRO A 614 -12.42 -30.44 -52.75
CA PRO A 614 -11.25 -31.20 -53.26
C PRO A 614 -9.83 -30.63 -52.95
N THR A 615 -8.83 -31.52 -53.12
CA THR A 615 -7.42 -31.32 -53.58
C THR A 615 -6.50 -30.28 -52.93
N GLY A 616 -5.34 -30.74 -52.47
CA GLY A 616 -4.28 -29.94 -51.87
C GLY A 616 -3.34 -29.22 -52.84
N VAL A 617 -2.62 -28.24 -52.30
CA VAL A 617 -1.31 -27.75 -52.74
C VAL A 617 -0.58 -27.19 -51.50
N VAL A 618 0.66 -27.60 -51.29
CA VAL A 618 1.60 -27.05 -50.28
C VAL A 618 2.12 -25.68 -50.75
N PRO A 619 2.29 -24.69 -49.85
CA PRO A 619 3.50 -23.88 -49.90
C PRO A 619 4.19 -23.65 -48.54
N ALA A 620 5.48 -23.36 -48.65
CA ALA A 620 6.52 -23.20 -47.64
C ALA A 620 6.27 -22.10 -46.55
N PRO A 621 7.00 -22.14 -45.42
CA PRO A 621 6.87 -21.13 -44.37
C PRO A 621 7.48 -19.78 -44.77
N ALA A 622 6.70 -18.71 -44.65
CA ALA A 622 7.14 -17.33 -44.84
C ALA A 622 7.92 -16.80 -43.63
N ALA A 623 8.91 -15.97 -43.93
CA ALA A 623 9.88 -15.36 -43.02
C ALA A 623 9.26 -14.37 -42.01
N ARG A 624 9.95 -14.23 -40.86
CA ARG A 624 9.66 -13.28 -39.78
C ARG A 624 9.66 -11.83 -40.28
N PRO A 625 8.80 -10.94 -39.75
CA PRO A 625 8.85 -9.51 -40.06
C PRO A 625 10.09 -8.85 -39.40
N ARG A 626 10.83 -8.08 -40.20
CA ARG A 626 11.92 -7.20 -39.76
C ARG A 626 11.34 -5.93 -39.14
N LEU A 627 11.97 -5.51 -38.04
CA LEU A 627 11.75 -4.24 -37.35
C LEU A 627 12.25 -3.08 -38.23
N ASN A 628 11.36 -2.14 -38.58
CA ASN A 628 11.72 -0.88 -39.24
C ASN A 628 12.13 0.14 -38.15
N LEU A 629 13.36 0.66 -38.22
CA LEU A 629 13.76 1.90 -37.55
C LEU A 629 13.70 3.06 -38.55
N PRO A 630 13.13 4.23 -38.20
CA PRO A 630 13.23 5.43 -39.02
C PRO A 630 14.60 6.12 -38.85
N GLY A 631 15.10 6.64 -39.98
CA GLY A 631 16.51 7.00 -40.20
C GLY A 631 16.98 8.35 -39.67
N THR A 632 18.31 8.42 -39.57
CA THR A 632 19.13 9.58 -39.21
C THR A 632 19.64 10.27 -40.48
N VAL A 633 19.57 11.60 -40.54
CA VAL A 633 20.10 12.43 -41.63
C VAL A 633 21.50 12.95 -41.24
N LEU A 634 22.36 13.08 -42.25
CA LEU A 634 23.82 13.29 -42.24
C LEU A 634 24.30 14.73 -41.86
N ASN A 635 25.35 14.78 -41.03
CA ASN A 635 26.66 15.52 -41.08
C ASN A 635 26.83 16.90 -41.80
N PRO A 636 27.82 17.78 -41.43
CA PRO A 636 29.27 17.45 -41.42
C PRO A 636 30.22 18.12 -40.37
N VAL A 637 31.45 17.57 -40.33
CA VAL A 637 32.67 17.90 -39.56
C VAL A 637 33.40 19.18 -40.10
N PRO A 638 34.45 19.77 -39.45
CA PRO A 638 35.82 19.23 -39.50
C PRO A 638 36.76 19.49 -38.28
N GLY A 639 37.72 18.55 -38.08
CA GLY A 639 39.08 18.72 -37.51
C GLY A 639 39.22 18.90 -35.98
N GLY A 640 40.17 18.30 -35.26
CA GLY A 640 41.31 17.43 -35.57
C GLY A 640 42.22 17.32 -34.34
N GLY A 641 43.07 16.29 -34.27
CA GLY A 641 44.30 16.30 -33.46
C GLY A 641 44.36 15.43 -32.20
N SER A 642 44.89 14.21 -32.41
CA SER A 642 46.00 13.58 -31.67
C SER A 642 46.03 13.48 -30.13
N ALA A 643 45.91 12.22 -29.70
CA ALA A 643 46.85 11.45 -28.87
C ALA A 643 47.25 11.93 -27.44
N GLN A 644 47.05 10.99 -26.50
CA GLN A 644 48.09 10.31 -25.71
C GLN A 644 47.92 10.36 -24.19
N ASN A 645 47.95 9.15 -23.65
CA ASN A 645 47.96 8.73 -22.25
C ASN A 645 49.17 9.31 -21.50
N THR A 646 49.03 9.74 -20.24
CA THR A 646 50.01 9.53 -19.14
C THR A 646 49.53 10.16 -17.82
N VAL A 647 49.55 9.34 -16.77
CA VAL A 647 49.64 9.67 -15.33
C VAL A 647 51.10 10.12 -15.08
N PRO A 648 51.47 11.11 -14.21
CA PRO A 648 51.42 10.92 -12.74
C PRO A 648 51.29 12.16 -11.81
N ASP A 649 50.73 11.88 -10.62
CA ASP A 649 51.27 12.08 -9.26
C ASP A 649 51.93 13.40 -8.78
N SER A 650 51.61 13.71 -7.52
CA SER A 650 52.41 14.36 -6.46
C SER A 650 52.54 15.90 -6.35
N ALA A 651 51.89 16.39 -5.28
CA ALA A 651 52.47 17.13 -4.15
C ALA A 651 52.68 18.67 -4.18
N ALA A 652 52.16 19.25 -3.09
CA ALA A 652 52.74 20.29 -2.23
C ALA A 652 52.25 21.75 -2.33
N SER A 653 51.66 22.17 -1.20
CA SER A 653 51.86 23.44 -0.45
C SER A 653 51.38 24.78 -1.01
N GLY A 654 50.66 25.52 -0.15
CA GLY A 654 50.42 26.96 -0.29
C GLY A 654 49.57 27.54 0.85
N GLN A 655 50.22 27.91 1.96
CA GLN A 655 49.64 28.73 3.04
C GLN A 655 49.59 30.22 2.64
N SER A 656 48.55 30.90 3.12
CA SER A 656 48.46 32.29 3.64
C SER A 656 49.02 33.49 2.84
N VAL A 657 48.29 34.62 2.80
CA VAL A 657 48.46 35.81 3.67
C VAL A 657 47.47 36.92 3.24
N ALA A 658 47.02 37.67 4.24
CA ALA A 658 46.06 38.77 4.30
C ALA A 658 46.40 40.05 3.50
N GLN A 659 45.39 40.92 3.30
CA GLN A 659 45.31 42.32 3.81
C GLN A 659 44.20 43.14 3.12
N GLY A 660 43.51 44.00 3.89
CA GLY A 660 42.63 45.05 3.35
C GLY A 660 41.67 45.71 4.35
N MET A 661 42.17 46.63 5.17
CA MET A 661 41.44 47.53 6.10
C MET A 661 40.59 48.56 5.32
N THR A 662 39.44 49.09 5.80
CA THR A 662 39.27 50.14 6.84
C THR A 662 37.75 50.45 7.00
N ALA A 663 37.19 50.35 8.21
CA ALA A 663 36.76 51.42 9.15
C ALA A 663 35.56 52.30 8.67
N SER A 664 34.47 52.49 9.42
CA SER A 664 34.45 53.10 10.76
C SER A 664 33.04 53.25 11.39
N THR A 665 33.00 53.27 12.74
CA THR A 665 32.04 53.93 13.68
C THR A 665 30.58 53.42 13.74
N GLN A 666 29.92 53.16 14.88
CA GLN A 666 30.01 53.66 16.26
C GLN A 666 29.65 52.57 17.29
N ALA A 667 30.24 52.70 18.49
CA ALA A 667 29.89 51.97 19.70
C ALA A 667 28.73 52.65 20.45
N VAL A 668 27.83 51.86 21.03
CA VAL A 668 27.13 52.20 22.28
C VAL A 668 27.05 50.93 23.14
N GLN A 669 27.59 51.06 24.35
CA GLN A 669 27.46 50.10 25.45
C GLN A 669 25.99 49.96 25.89
N ALA A 670 25.53 48.73 26.11
CA ALA A 670 24.46 48.43 27.04
C ALA A 670 24.79 47.08 27.68
N SER A 671 25.53 47.10 28.80
CA SER A 671 24.96 47.02 30.15
C SER A 671 24.25 45.71 30.40
N ALA A 672 24.86 44.89 31.27
CA ALA A 672 24.22 43.77 31.92
C ALA A 672 22.84 44.20 32.45
N GLN A 673 21.78 43.68 31.84
CA GLN A 673 20.49 43.60 32.49
C GLN A 673 20.33 42.13 32.90
N SER A 674 20.59 41.87 34.18
CA SER A 674 19.94 40.77 34.88
C SER A 674 18.44 40.97 34.68
N VAL A 675 17.85 40.20 33.76
CA VAL A 675 16.39 40.12 33.66
C VAL A 675 15.97 39.30 34.87
N THR A 676 15.61 39.98 35.95
CA THR A 676 14.85 39.40 37.03
C THR A 676 13.54 38.91 36.41
N ALA A 677 13.43 37.61 36.18
CA ALA A 677 12.21 37.01 35.67
C ALA A 677 11.08 37.24 36.69
N THR A 678 10.16 38.13 36.35
CA THR A 678 8.88 38.27 37.04
C THR A 678 8.15 36.93 36.95
N ALA A 679 7.87 36.33 38.11
CA ALA A 679 7.26 35.01 38.22
C ALA A 679 5.94 34.93 37.44
N LEU A 680 5.92 34.07 36.40
CA LEU A 680 4.71 33.60 35.77
C LEU A 680 4.07 32.54 36.67
N ALA A 681 2.76 32.71 36.91
CA ALA A 681 1.90 32.00 37.86
C ALA A 681 2.24 30.51 38.08
N THR A 682 2.16 30.10 39.35
CA THR A 682 2.32 28.73 39.87
C THR A 682 1.46 27.70 39.15
N ASP A 683 2.09 26.63 38.63
CA ASP A 683 1.38 25.41 38.21
C ASP A 683 0.92 24.61 39.42
N ALA A 684 -0.24 23.97 39.30
CA ALA A 684 -0.90 23.18 40.35
C ALA A 684 -0.22 21.83 40.67
N SER A 685 0.97 21.54 40.11
CA SER A 685 1.64 20.24 40.19
C SER A 685 2.65 20.10 41.34
N GLY A 686 3.12 21.20 41.94
CA GLY A 686 4.09 21.18 43.05
C GLY A 686 5.51 20.67 42.70
N LEU A 687 5.80 20.42 41.42
CA LEU A 687 7.09 19.96 40.90
C LEU A 687 7.98 21.14 40.45
N PRO A 688 9.32 21.01 40.47
CA PRO A 688 10.22 22.10 40.08
C PRO A 688 10.08 22.36 38.58
N ALA A 689 9.97 23.62 38.18
CA ALA A 689 9.85 24.00 36.77
C ALA A 689 11.20 24.49 36.21
N LEU A 690 11.56 23.98 35.03
CA LEU A 690 12.68 24.48 34.23
C LEU A 690 12.16 25.26 33.02
N THR A 691 12.74 26.43 32.80
CA THR A 691 12.35 27.34 31.72
C THR A 691 13.56 27.72 30.88
N PHE A 692 13.42 27.62 29.55
CA PHE A 692 14.41 28.10 28.59
C PHE A 692 14.19 29.59 28.28
N TYR A 693 15.27 30.37 28.27
CA TYR A 693 15.24 31.78 27.94
C TYR A 693 16.30 32.15 26.88
N PRO A 694 15.92 32.78 25.75
CA PRO A 694 14.54 33.01 25.30
C PRO A 694 13.85 31.68 24.92
N ALA A 695 12.51 31.63 25.03
CA ALA A 695 11.72 30.43 24.68
C ALA A 695 11.83 30.04 23.19
N ARG A 696 12.16 31.01 22.34
CA ARG A 696 12.48 30.82 20.92
C ARG A 696 13.73 31.63 20.62
N LEU A 697 14.70 30.99 19.97
CA LEU A 697 15.96 31.63 19.59
C LEU A 697 15.92 31.86 18.07
N PRO A 698 15.60 33.07 17.58
CA PRO A 698 15.65 33.37 16.15
C PRO A 698 17.12 33.54 15.76
N VAL A 699 17.72 32.52 15.17
CA VAL A 699 19.15 32.54 14.83
C VAL A 699 19.33 32.40 13.32
N VAL A 700 20.16 33.28 12.76
CA VAL A 700 20.61 33.19 11.36
C VAL A 700 21.63 32.06 11.26
N VAL A 701 21.56 31.21 10.24
CA VAL A 701 22.48 30.08 10.02
C VAL A 701 23.94 30.55 10.19
N GLY A 702 24.67 29.94 11.13
CA GLY A 702 26.07 30.26 11.44
C GLY A 702 26.32 31.34 12.51
N SER A 703 25.30 32.07 12.98
CA SER A 703 25.43 32.99 14.12
C SER A 703 25.35 32.27 15.47
N GLU A 704 26.11 32.74 16.47
CA GLU A 704 26.03 32.19 17.84
C GLU A 704 24.87 32.84 18.60
N GLY A 705 24.02 32.02 19.20
CA GLY A 705 22.97 32.45 20.11
C GLY A 705 23.17 31.86 21.51
N VAL A 706 22.82 32.63 22.53
CA VAL A 706 22.92 32.21 23.94
C VAL A 706 21.54 31.86 24.47
N MET A 707 21.46 30.74 25.16
CA MET A 707 20.25 30.17 25.69
C MET A 707 20.45 29.77 27.14
N GLN A 708 19.60 30.28 28.01
CA GLN A 708 19.70 30.05 29.45
C GLN A 708 18.66 29.03 29.88
N VAL A 709 19.06 28.12 30.76
CA VAL A 709 18.17 27.21 31.47
C VAL A 709 18.01 27.76 32.88
N VAL A 710 16.80 28.18 33.23
CA VAL A 710 16.49 28.76 34.54
C VAL A 710 15.61 27.82 35.34
N LEU A 711 15.95 27.64 36.62
CA LEU A 711 15.12 26.95 37.60
C LEU A 711 14.18 27.97 38.25
N ASP A 712 12.86 27.79 38.07
CA ASP A 712 11.84 28.70 38.59
C ASP A 712 11.63 28.53 40.12
N SER A 713 11.24 29.61 40.79
CA SER A 713 11.07 29.64 42.25
C SER A 713 9.86 28.82 42.69
N GLY A 714 10.07 27.86 43.59
CA GLY A 714 8.97 27.13 44.21
C GLY A 714 9.32 25.77 44.81
N VAL A 715 10.55 25.26 44.69
CA VAL A 715 10.84 23.87 45.05
C VAL A 715 12.20 23.67 45.70
N SER A 716 12.17 23.09 46.89
CA SER A 716 13.31 22.54 47.62
C SER A 716 13.39 21.02 47.41
N GLY A 717 14.37 20.51 46.66
CA GLY A 717 14.49 19.05 46.48
C GLY A 717 15.11 18.49 45.19
N LEU A 718 15.45 19.33 44.21
CA LEU A 718 16.04 18.83 42.97
C LEU A 718 17.43 18.23 43.23
N THR A 719 17.58 16.94 42.94
CA THR A 719 18.85 16.20 43.07
C THR A 719 19.16 15.58 41.70
N GLY A 720 20.34 15.89 41.15
CA GLY A 720 20.76 15.42 39.81
C GLY A 720 21.12 13.93 39.76
N PRO A 721 21.43 13.38 38.56
CA PRO A 721 21.71 14.09 37.30
C PRO A 721 20.45 14.49 36.49
N LEU A 722 20.56 15.60 35.76
CA LEU A 722 19.61 16.04 34.74
C LEU A 722 20.27 15.90 33.35
N HIS A 723 19.55 15.38 32.36
CA HIS A 723 20.02 15.29 30.99
C HIS A 723 19.21 16.23 30.08
N ILE A 724 19.90 16.91 29.17
CA ILE A 724 19.29 17.76 28.13
C ILE A 724 19.71 17.16 26.79
N ALA A 725 18.74 16.79 25.98
CA ALA A 725 18.95 16.25 24.65
C ALA A 725 18.71 17.33 23.58
N TYR A 726 19.57 17.36 22.57
CA TYR A 726 19.48 18.21 21.39
C TYR A 726 19.88 17.42 20.14
N ASP A 727 19.44 17.86 18.97
CA ASP A 727 19.79 17.23 17.69
C ASP A 727 21.14 17.78 17.16
N PRO A 728 22.23 16.98 17.15
CA PRO A 728 23.54 17.44 16.69
C PRO A 728 23.61 17.65 15.18
N ALA A 729 22.64 17.15 14.39
CA ALA A 729 22.58 17.43 12.95
C ALA A 729 22.10 18.85 12.66
N ARG A 730 21.31 19.45 13.56
CA ARG A 730 20.71 20.77 13.38
C ARG A 730 21.41 21.88 14.15
N ILE A 731 22.04 21.54 15.28
CA ILE A 731 22.66 22.51 16.20
C ILE A 731 24.04 22.02 16.66
N GLU A 732 25.04 22.90 16.54
CA GLU A 732 26.32 22.76 17.21
C GLU A 732 26.29 23.50 18.55
N VAL A 733 26.56 22.80 19.66
CA VAL A 733 26.74 23.43 20.97
C VAL A 733 28.21 23.82 21.12
N THR A 734 28.51 25.12 21.10
CA THR A 734 29.88 25.64 21.08
C THR A 734 30.47 25.83 22.47
N ARG A 735 29.63 26.19 23.45
CA ARG A 735 30.05 26.39 24.84
C ARG A 735 28.90 26.12 25.80
N ILE A 736 29.21 25.54 26.96
CA ILE A 736 28.26 25.40 28.06
C ILE A 736 28.92 25.88 29.34
N GLU A 737 28.23 26.72 30.09
CA GLU A 737 28.67 27.25 31.38
C GLU A 737 27.63 26.87 32.44
N GLY A 738 28.07 26.16 33.48
CA GLY A 738 27.22 25.83 34.63
C GLY A 738 26.99 27.05 35.52
N GLY A 739 25.75 27.26 35.93
CA GLY A 739 25.38 28.34 36.85
C GLY A 739 25.57 27.97 38.32
N VAL A 740 25.37 28.97 39.19
CA VAL A 740 25.43 28.83 40.64
C VAL A 740 24.03 28.97 41.21
N LEU A 741 23.62 28.00 42.02
CA LEU A 741 22.29 27.93 42.61
C LEU A 741 22.37 27.97 44.14
N PRO A 742 21.40 28.56 44.85
CA PRO A 742 21.34 28.51 46.30
C PRO A 742 20.96 27.09 46.78
N GLY A 743 21.72 26.52 47.71
CA GLY A 743 21.49 25.18 48.27
C GLY A 743 21.54 25.13 49.80
N ASP A 744 21.16 23.97 50.32
CA ASP A 744 21.15 23.70 51.77
C ASP A 744 22.60 23.66 52.29
N GLY A 745 23.06 24.77 52.87
CA GLY A 745 24.43 24.96 53.36
C GLY A 745 25.35 25.87 52.55
N GLY A 746 24.87 26.53 51.48
CA GLY A 746 25.67 27.50 50.69
C GLY A 746 25.36 27.49 49.19
N GLU A 747 26.23 28.10 48.39
CA GLU A 747 26.15 28.06 46.92
C GLU A 747 26.48 26.66 46.37
N VAL A 748 25.62 26.14 45.50
CA VAL A 748 25.75 24.86 44.79
C VAL A 748 26.09 25.13 43.33
N GLN A 749 27.24 24.64 42.89
CA GLN A 749 27.70 24.81 41.51
C GLN A 749 27.23 23.66 40.62
N ALA A 750 26.65 23.99 39.46
CA ALA A 750 26.30 23.01 38.45
C ALA A 750 27.54 22.59 37.64
N ASN A 751 27.88 21.30 37.72
CA ASN A 751 28.90 20.66 36.89
C ASN A 751 28.27 20.10 35.62
N VAL A 752 28.94 20.34 34.48
CA VAL A 752 28.39 20.00 33.18
C VAL A 752 29.33 19.08 32.41
N SER A 753 28.78 18.02 31.83
CA SER A 753 29.46 17.11 30.91
C SER A 753 28.70 17.09 29.60
N HIS A 754 29.39 17.32 28.50
CA HIS A 754 28.80 17.40 27.16
C HIS A 754 29.33 16.26 26.27
N THR A 755 28.42 15.55 25.61
CA THR A 755 28.74 14.48 24.67
C THR A 755 28.22 14.84 23.28
N PRO A 756 29.03 15.55 22.45
CA PRO A 756 28.56 16.16 21.21
C PRO A 756 27.97 15.17 20.20
N ASN A 757 28.56 13.98 20.07
CA ASN A 757 28.15 12.96 19.11
C ASN A 757 26.78 12.33 19.41
N LEU A 758 26.35 12.37 20.67
CA LEU A 758 25.07 11.81 21.09
C LEU A 758 23.99 12.89 21.18
N GLY A 759 24.37 14.17 21.20
CA GLY A 759 23.45 15.28 21.41
C GLY A 759 23.03 15.49 22.87
N TRP A 760 23.88 15.13 23.84
CA TRP A 760 23.49 15.10 25.26
C TRP A 760 24.35 16.06 26.10
N ILE A 761 23.68 16.81 26.97
CA ILE A 761 24.29 17.62 28.03
C ILE A 761 23.84 17.02 29.37
N THR A 762 24.79 16.57 30.18
CA THR A 762 24.55 16.03 31.52
C THR A 762 24.94 17.05 32.55
N VAL A 763 24.02 17.32 33.47
CA VAL A 763 24.15 18.36 34.50
C VAL A 763 24.05 17.68 35.86
N THR A 764 25.08 17.89 36.67
CA THR A 764 25.20 17.30 38.00
C THR A 764 25.53 18.39 39.01
N TRP A 765 25.05 18.27 40.23
CA TRP A 765 25.43 19.16 41.32
C TRP A 765 25.40 18.40 42.63
N ASN A 766 26.23 18.84 43.56
CA ASN A 766 26.35 18.22 44.88
C ASN A 766 25.55 19.04 45.89
N GLY A 767 24.55 18.43 46.50
CA GLY A 767 23.69 19.08 47.50
C GLY A 767 22.27 19.34 47.00
N ARG A 768 21.40 19.75 47.91
CA ARG A 768 19.98 20.01 47.63
C ARG A 768 19.79 21.48 47.26
N VAL A 769 19.26 21.75 46.07
CA VAL A 769 18.94 23.12 45.62
C VAL A 769 17.68 23.61 46.33
N THR A 770 17.71 24.84 46.85
CA THR A 770 16.68 25.44 47.72
C THR A 770 16.02 26.70 47.16
N GLY A 771 16.48 27.20 46.01
CA GLY A 771 15.90 28.41 45.38
C GLY A 771 16.04 28.43 43.86
N SER A 772 15.59 29.52 43.25
CA SER A 772 15.63 29.76 41.80
C SER A 772 16.95 30.36 41.34
N GLY A 773 17.32 30.10 40.09
CA GLY A 773 18.50 30.71 39.46
C GLY A 773 18.82 30.09 38.11
N THR A 774 19.82 30.64 37.42
CA THR A 774 20.30 30.08 36.16
C THR A 774 21.05 28.79 36.43
N LEU A 775 20.56 27.68 35.88
CA LEU A 775 21.18 26.36 35.97
C LEU A 775 22.34 26.24 34.96
N LEU A 776 22.11 26.65 33.70
CA LEU A 776 23.11 26.62 32.63
C LEU A 776 22.97 27.79 31.67
N ASN A 777 24.10 28.23 31.09
CA ASN A 777 24.15 29.00 29.85
C ASN A 777 24.70 28.11 28.74
N ILE A 778 23.97 28.00 27.63
CA ILE A 778 24.33 27.20 26.47
C ILE A 778 24.51 28.15 25.29
N VAL A 779 25.67 28.12 24.66
CA VAL A 779 25.94 28.83 23.41
C VAL A 779 25.77 27.84 22.26
N VAL A 780 24.86 28.15 21.35
CA VAL A 780 24.50 27.30 20.23
C VAL A 780 24.74 28.01 18.90
N ARG A 781 25.13 27.24 17.89
CA ARG A 781 25.25 27.67 16.50
C ARG A 781 24.38 26.75 15.63
N PRO A 782 23.33 27.26 14.96
CA PRO A 782 22.47 26.45 14.12
C PRO A 782 23.11 26.19 12.75
N HIS A 783 22.87 24.99 12.22
CA HIS A 783 23.21 24.60 10.85
C HIS A 783 22.05 24.81 9.86
N GLU A 784 20.81 24.89 10.35
CA GLU A 784 19.60 25.10 9.54
C GLU A 784 18.72 26.20 10.14
N ALA A 785 17.94 26.90 9.31
CA ALA A 785 17.01 27.93 9.75
C ALA A 785 15.67 27.29 10.17
N GLY A 786 15.24 27.47 11.43
CA GLY A 786 13.97 26.94 11.93
C GLY A 786 13.81 27.06 13.46
N GLU A 787 12.63 26.70 13.98
CA GLU A 787 12.40 26.60 15.42
C GLU A 787 13.01 25.30 15.98
N LEU A 788 13.77 25.42 17.08
CA LEU A 788 14.60 24.34 17.64
C LEU A 788 14.00 23.87 18.97
N PRO A 789 13.32 22.71 19.03
CA PRO A 789 12.87 22.15 20.29
C PRO A 789 14.04 21.49 21.04
N MET A 790 14.23 21.80 22.31
CA MET A 790 15.11 21.05 23.22
C MET A 790 14.26 20.19 24.15
N ILE A 791 14.78 19.00 24.45
CA ILE A 791 14.07 17.99 25.25
C ILE A 791 14.82 17.79 26.58
N PHE A 792 14.10 17.85 27.70
CA PHE A 792 14.63 17.48 29.01
C PHE A 792 14.39 16.00 29.28
N ALA A 793 15.42 15.30 29.75
CA ALA A 793 15.36 13.92 30.18
C ALA A 793 15.81 13.82 31.65
N GLY A 794 14.96 13.26 32.51
CA GLY A 794 15.23 13.16 33.94
C GLY A 794 14.37 12.09 34.63
N PRO A 795 14.56 11.88 35.94
CA PRO A 795 13.77 10.91 36.69
C PRO A 795 12.26 11.24 36.60
N VAL A 796 11.42 10.20 36.49
CA VAL A 796 9.96 10.34 36.40
C VAL A 796 9.43 11.22 37.55
N GLY A 797 8.73 12.30 37.21
CA GLY A 797 8.14 13.22 38.19
C GLY A 797 9.11 14.17 38.87
N ALA A 798 10.35 14.31 38.40
CA ALA A 798 11.34 15.18 39.03
C ALA A 798 11.26 16.65 38.60
N VAL A 799 10.77 16.98 37.40
CA VAL A 799 10.78 18.33 36.82
C VAL A 799 9.62 18.51 35.82
N VAL A 800 9.08 19.73 35.70
CA VAL A 800 8.18 20.16 34.62
C VAL A 800 8.91 21.16 33.72
N ALA A 801 8.79 21.06 32.39
CA ALA A 801 9.37 22.03 31.47
C ALA A 801 8.27 22.94 30.91
N ARG A 802 8.42 24.27 31.06
CA ARG A 802 7.41 25.24 30.61
C ARG A 802 7.51 25.63 29.13
N ASN A 803 8.65 25.37 28.50
CA ASN A 803 8.94 25.65 27.08
C ASN A 803 9.81 24.53 26.44
N GLY A 804 9.60 23.27 26.84
CA GLY A 804 10.32 22.11 26.34
C GLY A 804 9.58 20.81 26.68
N THR A 805 9.96 19.69 26.06
CA THR A 805 9.32 18.39 26.29
C THR A 805 10.07 17.63 27.37
N VAL A 806 9.38 17.02 28.35
CA VAL A 806 10.01 16.16 29.37
C VAL A 806 9.80 14.70 29.00
N VAL A 807 10.90 13.96 28.82
CA VAL A 807 10.88 12.51 28.59
C VAL A 807 11.38 11.80 29.85
N ALA A 808 10.58 10.85 30.34
CA ALA A 808 10.91 10.06 31.52
C ALA A 808 12.04 9.07 31.25
N VAL A 809 13.04 9.03 32.13
CA VAL A 809 14.05 7.96 32.16
C VAL A 809 13.87 7.18 33.47
N PRO A 810 13.68 5.84 33.44
CA PRO A 810 13.60 5.06 34.67
C PRO A 810 14.95 5.07 35.39
N SER A 811 14.92 5.42 36.68
CA SER A 811 16.09 5.33 37.56
C SER A 811 16.46 3.85 37.76
N PRO A 812 17.76 3.47 37.75
CA PRO A 812 18.16 2.12 38.10
C PRO A 812 17.78 1.86 39.55
N ALA A 813 16.86 0.91 39.77
CA ALA A 813 16.47 0.47 41.11
C ALA A 813 17.73 0.15 41.94
N ALA A 814 17.85 0.81 43.09
CA ALA A 814 18.83 0.50 44.09
C ALA A 814 18.71 -0.99 44.47
N GLY A 815 19.85 -1.69 44.50
CA GLY A 815 19.92 -3.13 44.70
C GLY A 815 19.17 -3.60 45.95
N GLY A 816 18.17 -4.45 45.74
CA GLY A 816 17.65 -5.36 46.74
C GLY A 816 18.28 -6.72 46.52
N ALA A 817 19.14 -7.14 47.45
CA ALA A 817 19.67 -8.49 47.49
C ALA A 817 18.54 -9.51 47.70
N ARG A 818 18.39 -10.45 46.77
CA ARG A 818 18.09 -11.86 47.03
C ARG A 818 18.42 -12.71 45.82
#